data_AF-A0A0N5CES4-F1
#
_entry.id   AF-A0A0N5CES4-F1
#
_cell.length_a   1.000
_cell.length_b   1.000
_cell.length_c   1.000
_cell.angle_alpha   90.00
_cell.angle_beta   90.00
_cell.angle_gamma   90.00
#
_symmetry.space_group_name_H-M   'P 1'
#
loop_
_entity.id
_entity.type
_entity.pdbx_description
1 polymer ?
#
loop_
_entity_poly.entity_id
_entity_poly.type
_entity_poly.pdbx_seq_one_letter_code
_entity_poly.pdbx_strand_id
1 'polypeptide(L)'
;MKSWFNLFFILFIFFKKAYFSSIQGCLSTNEFVLINEGNPKSVTENFCFCNRNERELYDIVCLFGSNSNNLKQTIDAINSSNNTVETISIRNANVSDFTLSDGFLSNLTPQLIEFEMSNCRGRTNLNEAFNNLQLLESIFIENCNLEKIPASISKLNGLKALSLSDNKISNISKEDFSNNYMSLEYLNLAGNFISEMDKDTLSSLVRLETLKIGHHNHASKSLMDEISKMGNLKAIDFAAIDGLSTISDNFFSKLTNLEELSLAGCSLNSINKTTFKDLPNLRILDLRVNLIENISVNAFQELHNLTHLSLAGNYLKSFNPDMWDGLDKLKVLDLSFNELKMLNKSSFRKLGKTLKELNLAENKLLKKIDPNALSELVMLQKFNASSTAIKDIDDKLFEQLASLEVVDLSNCMLEEIDKNTFAQQEFSLKKIYLNGNKITKLDSSIIDKMEAIIEIDLSNNPWLCDKEIANIKRAIEKKYEVATKFKVEFFLKQSNNTLCNRPFKLEKQKIMELEVDKLENYDPSKDFTTLPPATTSMEIIESTTEAFNIEDITILAGNSTDDLTKSLTKEDDDKPMYNINAVSKDNQPTNSGLVPWQGLLIVVFAVATVIILGIIVVKKVRNDLKNQKIHPAVSPNTTTKVQHHPVNLREMDDTNDRRRDSTIQIN
;
A
#
# COMPACT_ATOMS: atom_id res chain seq x y z
N MET A 1 37.29 -25.41 7.63
CA MET A 1 36.40 -26.46 8.18
C MET A 1 34.93 -26.06 8.37
N LYS A 2 34.53 -24.82 8.73
CA LYS A 2 33.09 -24.46 8.77
C LYS A 2 32.41 -24.24 7.40
N SER A 3 33.16 -24.01 6.32
CA SER A 3 32.62 -23.87 4.96
C SER A 3 32.31 -25.19 4.23
N TRP A 4 32.52 -26.36 4.86
CA TRP A 4 32.12 -27.66 4.30
C TRP A 4 30.82 -28.22 4.91
N PHE A 5 30.36 -27.65 6.02
CA PHE A 5 29.07 -28.04 6.62
C PHE A 5 27.87 -27.39 5.90
N ASN A 6 28.02 -26.14 5.43
CA ASN A 6 26.94 -25.43 4.73
C ASN A 6 26.75 -25.89 3.28
N LEU A 7 27.78 -26.47 2.64
CA LEU A 7 27.63 -27.07 1.31
C LEU A 7 26.86 -28.40 1.38
N PHE A 8 27.03 -29.16 2.46
CA PHE A 8 26.26 -30.39 2.71
C PHE A 8 24.80 -30.08 3.06
N PHE A 9 24.51 -28.93 3.68
CA PHE A 9 23.15 -28.51 4.00
C PHE A 9 22.36 -28.03 2.76
N ILE A 10 23.01 -27.35 1.81
CA ILE A 10 22.35 -26.92 0.56
C ILE A 10 22.13 -28.10 -0.40
N LEU A 11 23.02 -29.11 -0.41
CA LEU A 11 22.75 -30.38 -1.09
C LEU A 11 21.67 -31.24 -0.38
N PHE A 12 21.43 -31.03 0.92
CA PHE A 12 20.26 -31.61 1.63
C PHE A 12 18.97 -30.81 1.44
N ILE A 13 19.02 -29.58 0.91
CA ILE A 13 17.83 -28.79 0.56
C ILE A 13 17.36 -29.10 -0.87
N PHE A 14 18.24 -29.55 -1.77
CA PHE A 14 17.84 -30.12 -3.07
C PHE A 14 17.61 -31.64 -3.09
N PHE A 15 17.87 -32.35 -1.98
CA PHE A 15 17.49 -33.76 -1.80
C PHE A 15 16.74 -34.09 -0.50
N LYS A 16 16.24 -33.08 0.22
CA LYS A 16 14.93 -33.27 0.85
C LYS A 16 13.93 -33.40 -0.30
N LYS A 17 13.63 -34.66 -0.65
CA LYS A 17 12.26 -35.02 -1.03
C LYS A 17 11.36 -34.20 -0.13
N ALA A 18 10.51 -33.35 -0.72
CA ALA A 18 9.27 -33.03 -0.05
C ALA A 18 8.65 -34.40 0.27
N TYR A 19 8.68 -34.77 1.55
CA TYR A 19 7.92 -35.90 2.04
C TYR A 19 6.47 -35.42 2.05
N PHE A 20 5.93 -35.30 0.85
CA PHE A 20 4.51 -35.35 0.59
C PHE A 20 4.06 -36.70 1.12
N SER A 21 3.68 -36.74 2.39
CA SER A 21 2.68 -37.68 2.85
C SER A 21 1.36 -37.22 2.22
N SER A 22 1.21 -37.49 0.92
CA SER A 22 -0.06 -37.40 0.24
C SER A 22 -1.00 -38.32 1.01
N ILE A 23 -1.93 -37.71 1.75
CA ILE A 23 -2.85 -38.47 2.57
C ILE A 23 -3.73 -39.24 1.60
N GLN A 24 -3.73 -40.57 1.69
CA GLN A 24 -4.49 -41.38 0.76
C GLN A 24 -5.99 -41.08 0.92
N GLY A 25 -6.58 -40.42 -0.08
CA GLY A 25 -7.97 -39.90 -0.03
C GLY A 25 -8.08 -38.38 0.00
N CYS A 26 -6.97 -37.65 0.16
CA CYS A 26 -6.93 -36.18 0.09
C CYS A 26 -5.80 -35.70 -0.84
N LEU A 27 -6.15 -34.93 -1.87
CA LEU A 27 -5.17 -34.21 -2.69
C LEU A 27 -4.82 -32.86 -2.03
N SER A 28 -3.56 -32.47 -2.12
CA SER A 28 -3.17 -31.06 -1.95
C SER A 28 -3.50 -30.23 -3.18
N THR A 29 -3.63 -28.91 -3.02
CA THR A 29 -3.89 -28.01 -4.16
C THR A 29 -2.76 -28.02 -5.20
N ASN A 30 -1.53 -28.31 -4.76
CA ASN A 30 -0.35 -28.36 -5.64
C ASN A 30 -0.32 -29.64 -6.49
N GLU A 31 -0.83 -30.77 -5.96
CA GLU A 31 -0.94 -32.02 -6.73
C GLU A 31 -2.01 -31.93 -7.84
N PHE A 32 -3.08 -31.17 -7.62
CA PHE A 32 -4.10 -30.93 -8.64
C PHE A 32 -3.56 -30.18 -9.88
N VAL A 33 -2.67 -29.20 -9.68
CA VAL A 33 -2.01 -28.47 -10.78
C VAL A 33 -1.19 -29.44 -11.63
N LEU A 34 -0.37 -30.27 -11.00
CA LEU A 34 0.51 -31.25 -11.67
C LEU A 34 -0.26 -32.33 -12.46
N ILE A 35 -1.47 -32.70 -12.03
CA ILE A 35 -2.30 -33.69 -12.74
C ILE A 35 -2.88 -33.10 -14.04
N ASN A 36 -3.31 -31.84 -14.02
CA ASN A 36 -3.94 -31.19 -15.17
C ASN A 36 -2.95 -30.87 -16.31
N GLU A 37 -1.65 -30.73 -16.03
CA GLU A 37 -0.62 -30.59 -17.07
C GLU A 37 -0.28 -31.92 -17.78
N GLY A 38 -0.65 -33.07 -17.20
CA GLY A 38 -0.20 -34.39 -17.64
C GLY A 38 -1.23 -35.25 -18.38
N ASN A 39 -2.48 -35.34 -17.91
CA ASN A 39 -3.48 -36.24 -18.51
C ASN A 39 -4.94 -35.93 -18.08
N PRO A 40 -5.86 -35.55 -18.98
CA PRO A 40 -7.22 -35.11 -18.62
C PRO A 40 -8.21 -36.24 -18.25
N LYS A 41 -7.74 -37.44 -17.88
CA LYS A 41 -8.58 -38.66 -17.74
C LYS A 41 -8.72 -39.24 -16.33
N SER A 42 -8.27 -38.54 -15.29
CA SER A 42 -8.61 -38.88 -13.90
C SER A 42 -8.80 -37.62 -13.05
N VAL A 43 -9.78 -36.79 -13.41
CA VAL A 43 -10.29 -35.78 -12.47
C VAL A 43 -11.00 -36.54 -11.36
N THR A 44 -10.40 -36.58 -10.17
CA THR A 44 -11.02 -37.14 -8.98
C THR A 44 -12.29 -36.36 -8.63
N GLU A 45 -13.39 -37.04 -8.32
CA GLU A 45 -14.69 -36.46 -7.94
C GLU A 45 -14.67 -35.70 -6.59
N ASN A 46 -13.48 -35.41 -6.06
CA ASN A 46 -13.26 -34.74 -4.79
C ASN A 46 -12.69 -33.33 -5.01
N PHE A 47 -13.52 -32.31 -4.78
CA PHE A 47 -13.21 -30.88 -4.97
C PHE A 47 -12.79 -30.17 -3.66
N CYS A 48 -12.64 -30.94 -2.58
CA CYS A 48 -12.00 -30.51 -1.34
C CYS A 48 -10.54 -31.01 -1.31
N PHE A 49 -9.64 -30.07 -1.04
CA PHE A 49 -8.20 -30.28 -0.95
C PHE A 49 -7.75 -30.12 0.50
N CYS A 50 -6.63 -30.72 0.88
CA CYS A 50 -6.00 -30.46 2.18
C CYS A 50 -4.52 -30.15 2.02
N ASN A 51 -4.09 -29.07 2.69
CA ASN A 51 -2.73 -28.58 2.68
C ASN A 51 -2.18 -28.64 4.10
N ARG A 52 -0.96 -29.16 4.29
CA ARG A 52 -0.29 -29.16 5.59
C ARG A 52 0.39 -27.83 5.82
N ASN A 53 0.08 -27.18 6.94
CA ASN A 53 0.59 -25.86 7.28
C ASN A 53 1.89 -25.92 8.12
N GLU A 54 2.44 -24.75 8.45
CA GLU A 54 3.73 -24.63 9.18
C GLU A 54 3.70 -25.21 10.61
N ARG A 55 2.51 -25.35 11.21
CA ARG A 55 2.30 -25.95 12.55
C ARG A 55 2.18 -27.47 12.50
N GLU A 56 2.37 -28.07 11.33
CA GLU A 56 2.14 -29.48 11.02
C GLU A 56 0.65 -29.93 11.05
N LEU A 57 -0.28 -28.98 11.19
CA LEU A 57 -1.73 -29.17 11.10
C LEU A 57 -2.21 -29.07 9.64
N TYR A 58 -3.50 -29.33 9.39
CA TYR A 58 -4.06 -29.37 8.03
C TYR A 58 -5.19 -28.36 7.83
N ASP A 59 -5.09 -27.63 6.72
CA ASP A 59 -6.10 -26.68 6.25
C ASP A 59 -6.88 -27.33 5.10
N ILE A 60 -8.21 -27.33 5.16
CA ILE A 60 -9.07 -27.85 4.09
C ILE A 60 -9.59 -26.70 3.23
N VAL A 61 -9.50 -26.83 1.92
CA VAL A 61 -10.07 -25.88 0.94
C VAL A 61 -11.02 -26.62 0.00
N CYS A 62 -12.31 -26.34 0.11
CA CYS A 62 -13.36 -26.85 -0.77
C CYS A 62 -13.76 -25.79 -1.80
N LEU A 63 -13.69 -26.16 -3.09
CA LEU A 63 -13.98 -25.26 -4.22
C LEU A 63 -15.30 -25.63 -4.91
N PHE A 64 -15.60 -24.96 -6.04
CA PHE A 64 -16.76 -25.25 -6.89
C PHE A 64 -16.91 -26.76 -7.18
N GLY A 65 -18.14 -27.27 -7.07
CA GLY A 65 -18.45 -28.70 -7.23
C GLY A 65 -18.35 -29.53 -5.94
N SER A 66 -17.76 -28.99 -4.87
CA SER A 66 -17.72 -29.64 -3.55
C SER A 66 -19.10 -29.71 -2.89
N ASN A 67 -19.30 -30.74 -2.07
CA ASN A 67 -20.46 -30.94 -1.21
C ASN A 67 -20.05 -31.56 0.15
N SER A 68 -21.01 -31.79 1.05
CA SER A 68 -20.73 -32.38 2.38
C SER A 68 -20.04 -33.74 2.34
N ASN A 69 -20.23 -34.58 1.32
CA ASN A 69 -19.53 -35.86 1.22
C ASN A 69 -18.04 -35.67 0.91
N ASN A 70 -17.71 -34.70 0.05
CA ASN A 70 -16.31 -34.33 -0.25
C ASN A 70 -15.59 -33.83 1.01
N LEU A 71 -16.23 -32.91 1.73
CA LEU A 71 -15.68 -32.37 2.98
C LEU A 71 -15.50 -33.48 4.02
N LYS A 72 -16.52 -34.35 4.20
CA LYS A 72 -16.43 -35.48 5.13
C LYS A 72 -15.29 -36.44 4.77
N GLN A 73 -15.20 -36.89 3.52
CA GLN A 73 -14.13 -37.80 3.06
C GLN A 73 -12.74 -37.21 3.31
N THR A 74 -12.59 -35.89 3.11
CA THR A 74 -11.34 -35.17 3.32
C THR A 74 -10.96 -35.14 4.81
N ILE A 75 -11.91 -34.81 5.70
CA ILE A 75 -11.68 -34.84 7.15
C ILE A 75 -11.39 -36.27 7.65
N ASP A 76 -12.18 -37.26 7.21
CA ASP A 76 -12.01 -38.67 7.59
C ASP A 76 -10.60 -39.18 7.19
N ALA A 77 -10.06 -38.76 6.04
CA ALA A 77 -8.72 -39.13 5.59
C ALA A 77 -7.59 -38.51 6.44
N ILE A 78 -7.74 -37.24 6.84
CA ILE A 78 -6.81 -36.53 7.73
C ILE A 78 -6.80 -37.17 9.12
N ASN A 79 -7.99 -37.38 9.69
CA ASN A 79 -8.19 -38.01 10.99
C ASN A 79 -7.66 -39.46 11.02
N SER A 80 -7.92 -40.25 9.97
CA SER A 80 -7.41 -41.62 9.85
C SER A 80 -5.88 -41.70 9.79
N SER A 81 -5.23 -40.58 9.42
CA SER A 81 -3.77 -40.44 9.41
C SER A 81 -3.21 -39.88 10.73
N ASN A 82 -4.05 -39.78 11.78
CA ASN A 82 -3.74 -39.21 13.10
C ASN A 82 -3.20 -37.76 13.03
N ASN A 83 -3.78 -36.96 12.13
CA ASN A 83 -3.55 -35.52 12.02
C ASN A 83 -4.81 -34.74 12.41
N THR A 84 -4.66 -33.45 12.71
CA THR A 84 -5.75 -32.54 13.09
C THR A 84 -6.00 -31.50 11.99
N VAL A 85 -7.27 -31.17 11.77
CA VAL A 85 -7.71 -30.05 10.92
C VAL A 85 -7.70 -28.75 11.74
N GLU A 86 -6.99 -27.73 11.28
CA GLU A 86 -6.94 -26.39 11.91
C GLU A 86 -8.00 -25.45 11.31
N THR A 87 -8.05 -25.39 9.97
CA THR A 87 -8.93 -24.50 9.21
C THR A 87 -9.79 -25.27 8.20
N ILE A 88 -11.06 -24.87 8.04
CA ILE A 88 -11.91 -25.29 6.91
C ILE A 88 -12.34 -24.05 6.12
N SER A 89 -12.09 -24.06 4.82
CA SER A 89 -12.43 -22.97 3.89
C SER A 89 -13.29 -23.46 2.74
N ILE A 90 -14.47 -22.86 2.55
CA ILE A 90 -15.40 -23.18 1.45
C ILE A 90 -15.54 -21.95 0.55
N ARG A 91 -14.99 -22.00 -0.66
CA ARG A 91 -14.89 -20.82 -1.54
C ARG A 91 -15.55 -21.05 -2.91
N ASN A 92 -16.30 -20.06 -3.39
CA ASN A 92 -16.98 -20.09 -4.71
C ASN A 92 -17.91 -21.31 -4.91
N ALA A 93 -18.53 -21.80 -3.84
CA ALA A 93 -19.32 -23.03 -3.82
C ALA A 93 -20.84 -22.77 -3.75
N ASN A 94 -21.63 -23.78 -4.13
CA ASN A 94 -23.07 -23.81 -3.86
C ASN A 94 -23.31 -24.39 -2.46
N VAL A 95 -23.62 -23.55 -1.49
CA VAL A 95 -23.71 -23.97 -0.07
C VAL A 95 -24.98 -24.75 0.25
N SER A 96 -25.95 -24.79 -0.66
CA SER A 96 -27.08 -25.72 -0.54
C SER A 96 -26.65 -27.19 -0.74
N ASP A 97 -25.45 -27.45 -1.26
CA ASP A 97 -24.85 -28.79 -1.35
C ASP A 97 -24.07 -29.17 -0.06
N PHE A 98 -24.04 -28.27 0.94
CA PHE A 98 -23.38 -28.45 2.23
C PHE A 98 -24.39 -28.50 3.39
N THR A 99 -24.72 -29.71 3.84
CA THR A 99 -25.43 -29.95 5.09
C THR A 99 -24.45 -29.83 6.27
N LEU A 100 -24.37 -28.63 6.86
CA LEU A 100 -23.49 -28.33 8.00
C LEU A 100 -24.22 -28.30 9.35
N SER A 101 -25.50 -28.68 9.40
CA SER A 101 -26.32 -28.76 10.63
C SER A 101 -25.96 -29.97 11.50
N ASP A 102 -26.70 -30.16 12.61
CA ASP A 102 -26.73 -31.40 13.39
C ASP A 102 -25.36 -31.84 13.97
N GLY A 103 -24.47 -30.88 14.21
CA GLY A 103 -23.12 -31.13 14.72
C GLY A 103 -22.16 -31.78 13.72
N PHE A 104 -22.42 -31.69 12.41
CA PHE A 104 -21.56 -32.24 11.36
C PHE A 104 -20.07 -31.89 11.56
N LEU A 105 -19.75 -30.61 11.80
CA LEU A 105 -18.37 -30.17 12.01
C LEU A 105 -17.80 -30.65 13.34
N SER A 106 -18.52 -30.52 14.46
CA SER A 106 -18.01 -30.89 15.79
C SER A 106 -17.86 -32.40 16.02
N ASN A 107 -18.62 -33.23 15.30
CA ASN A 107 -18.45 -34.69 15.30
C ASN A 107 -17.20 -35.13 14.52
N LEU A 108 -16.80 -34.39 13.48
CA LEU A 108 -15.67 -34.75 12.60
C LEU A 108 -14.36 -34.04 13.00
N THR A 109 -14.43 -32.80 13.48
CA THR A 109 -13.29 -31.95 13.83
C THR A 109 -13.62 -31.05 15.03
N PRO A 110 -13.65 -31.60 16.26
CA PRO A 110 -13.90 -30.80 17.47
C PRO A 110 -12.75 -29.85 17.83
N GLN A 111 -11.60 -29.94 17.13
CA GLN A 111 -10.42 -29.11 17.33
C GLN A 111 -10.31 -27.95 16.33
N LEU A 112 -11.33 -27.71 15.50
CA LEU A 112 -11.34 -26.64 14.50
C LEU A 112 -11.10 -25.27 15.15
N ILE A 113 -10.11 -24.53 14.65
CA ILE A 113 -9.70 -23.21 15.16
C ILE A 113 -10.30 -22.09 14.29
N GLU A 114 -10.40 -22.32 12.99
CA GLU A 114 -10.91 -21.33 12.04
C GLU A 114 -11.86 -21.93 10.99
N PHE A 115 -12.90 -21.16 10.66
CA PHE A 115 -13.86 -21.52 9.63
C PHE A 115 -14.10 -20.35 8.67
N GLU A 116 -13.89 -20.59 7.39
CA GLU A 116 -14.11 -19.63 6.32
C GLU A 116 -15.17 -20.11 5.31
N MET A 117 -16.03 -19.19 4.87
CA MET A 117 -16.88 -19.35 3.70
C MET A 117 -16.85 -18.05 2.89
N SER A 118 -16.65 -18.13 1.57
CA SER A 118 -16.70 -16.93 0.72
C SER A 118 -17.32 -17.14 -0.65
N ASN A 119 -18.02 -16.11 -1.14
CA ASN A 119 -18.65 -16.05 -2.46
C ASN A 119 -19.62 -17.23 -2.70
N CYS A 120 -20.53 -17.44 -1.75
CA CYS A 120 -21.45 -18.57 -1.76
C CYS A 120 -22.66 -18.35 -2.68
N ARG A 121 -23.09 -19.41 -3.36
CA ARG A 121 -24.38 -19.48 -4.07
C ARG A 121 -25.36 -20.40 -3.33
N GLY A 122 -26.66 -20.20 -3.55
CA GLY A 122 -27.71 -20.98 -2.88
C GLY A 122 -28.14 -20.40 -1.53
N ARG A 123 -29.01 -21.13 -0.82
CA ARG A 123 -29.46 -20.75 0.53
C ARG A 123 -28.63 -21.45 1.59
N THR A 124 -28.11 -20.67 2.52
CA THR A 124 -27.23 -21.08 3.62
C THR A 124 -28.05 -21.41 4.88
N ASN A 125 -27.75 -22.51 5.57
CA ASN A 125 -28.24 -22.77 6.93
C ASN A 125 -27.08 -23.19 7.84
N LEU A 126 -26.60 -22.25 8.66
CA LEU A 126 -25.48 -22.45 9.60
C LEU A 126 -25.90 -22.39 11.06
N ASN A 127 -27.21 -22.30 11.36
CA ASN A 127 -27.71 -22.02 12.72
C ASN A 127 -27.10 -22.93 13.79
N GLU A 128 -26.84 -24.19 13.46
CA GLU A 128 -26.26 -25.19 14.37
C GLU A 128 -24.83 -25.64 14.02
N ALA A 129 -24.22 -25.06 12.98
CA ALA A 129 -22.96 -25.56 12.42
C ALA A 129 -21.78 -25.51 13.39
N PHE A 130 -21.77 -24.53 14.30
CA PHE A 130 -20.69 -24.32 15.26
C PHE A 130 -20.99 -24.86 16.67
N ASN A 131 -22.10 -25.60 16.85
CA ASN A 131 -22.43 -26.23 18.13
C ASN A 131 -21.26 -27.13 18.60
N ASN A 132 -20.82 -26.94 19.85
CA ASN A 132 -19.75 -27.69 20.52
C ASN A 132 -18.30 -27.44 20.02
N LEU A 133 -18.06 -26.52 19.07
CA LEU A 133 -16.70 -26.15 18.63
C LEU A 133 -16.02 -25.15 19.60
N GLN A 134 -15.72 -25.59 20.82
CA GLN A 134 -15.22 -24.70 21.89
C GLN A 134 -13.78 -24.16 21.67
N LEU A 135 -13.06 -24.66 20.66
CA LEU A 135 -11.73 -24.17 20.28
C LEU A 135 -11.75 -23.21 19.08
N LEU A 136 -12.92 -22.91 18.52
CA LEU A 136 -13.09 -22.04 17.36
C LEU A 136 -12.84 -20.58 17.75
N GLU A 137 -11.72 -20.02 17.28
CA GLU A 137 -11.29 -18.65 17.56
C GLU A 137 -11.71 -17.66 16.47
N SER A 138 -11.88 -18.13 15.24
CA SER A 138 -12.14 -17.30 14.05
C SER A 138 -13.29 -17.85 13.20
N ILE A 139 -14.21 -16.98 12.76
CA ILE A 139 -15.23 -17.29 11.75
C ILE A 139 -15.27 -16.16 10.72
N PHE A 140 -15.14 -16.49 9.43
CA PHE A 140 -15.28 -15.56 8.31
C PHE A 140 -16.32 -16.10 7.32
N ILE A 141 -17.48 -15.47 7.18
CA ILE A 141 -18.53 -15.87 6.23
C ILE A 141 -18.91 -14.66 5.38
N GLU A 142 -18.34 -14.55 4.18
CA GLU A 142 -18.36 -13.31 3.39
C GLU A 142 -19.05 -13.52 2.04
N ASN A 143 -19.99 -12.63 1.66
CA ASN A 143 -20.76 -12.77 0.42
C ASN A 143 -21.47 -14.14 0.30
N CYS A 144 -22.21 -14.53 1.35
CA CYS A 144 -22.85 -15.84 1.46
C CYS A 144 -24.36 -15.78 1.77
N ASN A 145 -24.99 -14.63 1.45
CA ASN A 145 -26.43 -14.41 1.54
C ASN A 145 -27.07 -14.65 2.94
N LEU A 146 -26.29 -14.55 4.03
CA LEU A 146 -26.83 -14.76 5.38
C LEU A 146 -27.82 -13.66 5.77
N GLU A 147 -29.08 -14.03 6.03
CA GLU A 147 -30.14 -13.12 6.50
C GLU A 147 -30.02 -12.78 8.00
N LYS A 148 -29.30 -13.60 8.78
CA LYS A 148 -29.14 -13.51 10.24
C LYS A 148 -27.80 -14.09 10.69
N ILE A 149 -27.35 -13.69 11.89
CA ILE A 149 -26.22 -14.31 12.58
C ILE A 149 -26.58 -15.77 12.94
N PRO A 150 -25.74 -16.77 12.60
CA PRO A 150 -25.96 -18.16 12.99
C PRO A 150 -26.04 -18.35 14.51
N ALA A 151 -27.16 -18.90 15.01
CA ALA A 151 -27.45 -19.00 16.46
C ALA A 151 -26.37 -19.74 17.29
N SER A 152 -25.60 -20.64 16.69
CA SER A 152 -24.49 -21.36 17.34
C SER A 152 -23.29 -20.46 17.69
N ILE A 153 -23.10 -19.31 17.03
CA ILE A 153 -22.04 -18.33 17.33
C ILE A 153 -22.17 -17.82 18.76
N SER A 154 -23.39 -17.56 19.21
CA SER A 154 -23.70 -17.10 20.57
C SER A 154 -23.24 -18.06 21.68
N LYS A 155 -22.87 -19.31 21.33
CA LYS A 155 -22.42 -20.36 22.26
C LYS A 155 -20.88 -20.54 22.31
N LEU A 156 -20.13 -19.72 21.56
CA LEU A 156 -18.67 -19.83 21.43
C LEU A 156 -17.96 -18.88 22.40
N ASN A 157 -17.55 -19.40 23.55
CA ASN A 157 -16.83 -18.62 24.59
C ASN A 157 -15.38 -18.22 24.21
N GLY A 158 -14.80 -18.85 23.18
CA GLY A 158 -13.42 -18.59 22.73
C GLY A 158 -13.30 -17.71 21.48
N LEU A 159 -14.42 -17.30 20.86
CA LEU A 159 -14.41 -16.60 19.57
C LEU A 159 -13.81 -15.20 19.68
N LYS A 160 -12.71 -14.95 18.97
CA LYS A 160 -11.97 -13.67 18.94
C LYS A 160 -12.25 -12.85 17.69
N ALA A 161 -12.42 -13.49 16.54
CA ALA A 161 -12.67 -12.82 15.27
C ALA A 161 -13.95 -13.34 14.61
N LEU A 162 -14.81 -12.41 14.21
CA LEU A 162 -16.02 -12.69 13.45
C LEU A 162 -16.16 -11.73 12.26
N SER A 163 -16.16 -12.27 11.05
CA SER A 163 -16.56 -11.55 9.84
C SER A 163 -17.83 -12.16 9.26
N LEU A 164 -18.84 -11.33 9.03
CA LEU A 164 -20.08 -11.68 8.35
C LEU A 164 -20.36 -10.67 7.23
N SER A 165 -19.32 -10.17 6.55
CA SER A 165 -19.47 -9.08 5.58
C SER A 165 -20.20 -9.48 4.30
N ASP A 166 -20.75 -8.49 3.61
CA ASP A 166 -21.36 -8.64 2.28
C ASP A 166 -22.54 -9.64 2.28
N ASN A 167 -23.25 -9.73 3.40
CA ASN A 167 -24.39 -10.62 3.59
C ASN A 167 -25.72 -9.84 3.54
N LYS A 168 -26.77 -10.37 4.18
CA LYS A 168 -28.14 -9.85 4.17
C LYS A 168 -28.67 -9.59 5.59
N ILE A 169 -27.77 -9.40 6.56
CA ILE A 169 -28.14 -9.18 7.96
C ILE A 169 -28.72 -7.77 8.09
N SER A 170 -29.94 -7.66 8.63
CA SER A 170 -30.64 -6.38 8.78
C SER A 170 -30.87 -5.94 10.23
N ASN A 171 -30.86 -6.90 11.16
CA ASN A 171 -31.01 -6.68 12.59
C ASN A 171 -30.01 -7.55 13.34
N ILE A 172 -29.46 -7.02 14.42
CA ILE A 172 -28.63 -7.75 15.38
C ILE A 172 -29.13 -7.46 16.80
N SER A 173 -29.09 -8.45 17.68
CA SER A 173 -29.48 -8.30 19.09
C SER A 173 -28.37 -8.74 20.04
N LYS A 174 -28.54 -8.48 21.33
CA LYS A 174 -27.54 -8.84 22.36
C LYS A 174 -27.37 -10.35 22.52
N GLU A 175 -28.42 -11.12 22.23
CA GLU A 175 -28.43 -12.58 22.28
C GLU A 175 -27.44 -13.19 21.28
N ASP A 176 -27.28 -12.60 20.10
CA ASP A 176 -26.37 -13.06 19.04
C ASP A 176 -24.91 -13.16 19.52
N PHE A 177 -24.51 -12.31 20.48
CA PHE A 177 -23.16 -12.23 21.02
C PHE A 177 -23.02 -12.69 22.49
N SER A 178 -24.05 -13.32 23.04
CA SER A 178 -24.24 -13.48 24.49
C SER A 178 -23.11 -14.18 25.26
N ASN A 179 -22.34 -15.10 24.66
CA ASN A 179 -21.12 -15.66 25.28
C ASN A 179 -19.81 -15.12 24.70
N ASN A 180 -19.84 -14.26 23.67
CA ASN A 180 -18.64 -13.73 23.01
C ASN A 180 -18.14 -12.40 23.63
N TYR A 181 -18.92 -11.79 24.53
CA TYR A 181 -18.66 -10.48 25.12
C TYR A 181 -17.31 -10.31 25.84
N MET A 182 -16.69 -11.39 26.34
CA MET A 182 -15.34 -11.41 26.95
C MET A 182 -14.25 -12.04 26.06
N SER A 183 -14.54 -12.33 24.80
CA SER A 183 -13.59 -12.97 23.87
C SER A 183 -13.42 -12.20 22.56
N LEU A 184 -14.47 -11.57 22.03
CA LEU A 184 -14.45 -10.97 20.70
C LEU A 184 -13.62 -9.67 20.67
N GLU A 185 -12.60 -9.67 19.82
CA GLU A 185 -11.62 -8.59 19.61
C GLU A 185 -11.78 -7.94 18.23
N TYR A 186 -12.26 -8.69 17.23
CA TYR A 186 -12.53 -8.24 15.87
C TYR A 186 -13.96 -8.59 15.43
N LEU A 187 -14.70 -7.61 14.91
CA LEU A 187 -16.03 -7.78 14.34
C LEU A 187 -16.15 -7.03 13.01
N ASN A 188 -16.45 -7.74 11.94
CA ASN A 188 -16.75 -7.18 10.63
C ASN A 188 -18.18 -7.52 10.22
N LEU A 189 -19.01 -6.49 10.10
CA LEU A 189 -20.40 -6.53 9.65
C LEU A 189 -20.62 -5.64 8.42
N ALA A 190 -19.56 -5.19 7.75
CA ALA A 190 -19.67 -4.32 6.58
C ALA A 190 -20.44 -4.99 5.43
N GLY A 191 -21.07 -4.24 4.54
CA GLY A 191 -21.77 -4.79 3.38
C GLY A 191 -23.09 -5.50 3.73
N ASN A 192 -23.74 -5.11 4.82
CA ASN A 192 -25.02 -5.66 5.27
C ASN A 192 -26.13 -4.59 5.15
N PHE A 193 -27.29 -4.84 5.75
CA PHE A 193 -28.45 -3.93 5.75
C PHE A 193 -28.84 -3.50 7.17
N ILE A 194 -27.87 -3.44 8.09
CA ILE A 194 -28.11 -3.14 9.50
C ILE A 194 -28.58 -1.68 9.61
N SER A 195 -29.83 -1.50 10.06
CA SER A 195 -30.45 -0.19 10.23
C SER A 195 -30.98 0.05 11.64
N GLU A 196 -31.31 -1.00 12.39
CA GLU A 196 -31.73 -0.93 13.79
C GLU A 196 -31.00 -1.99 14.64
N MET A 197 -30.89 -1.73 15.94
CA MET A 197 -30.34 -2.67 16.92
C MET A 197 -30.84 -2.34 18.33
N ASP A 198 -30.82 -3.36 19.18
CA ASP A 198 -31.14 -3.23 20.59
C ASP A 198 -30.02 -2.54 21.39
N LYS A 199 -30.38 -2.06 22.58
CA LYS A 199 -29.42 -1.47 23.51
C LYS A 199 -28.44 -2.51 24.05
N ASP A 200 -27.21 -2.09 24.27
CA ASP A 200 -26.10 -2.91 24.76
C ASP A 200 -25.73 -4.08 23.82
N THR A 201 -26.18 -4.08 22.55
CA THR A 201 -25.82 -5.12 21.57
C THR A 201 -24.33 -5.09 21.24
N LEU A 202 -23.81 -3.94 20.79
CA LEU A 202 -22.38 -3.79 20.51
C LEU A 202 -21.62 -3.29 21.74
N SER A 203 -22.20 -2.39 22.54
CA SER A 203 -21.47 -1.80 23.68
C SER A 203 -21.23 -2.75 24.86
N SER A 204 -21.81 -3.97 24.84
CA SER A 204 -21.46 -5.04 25.78
C SER A 204 -20.20 -5.84 25.40
N LEU A 205 -19.67 -5.68 24.17
CA LEU A 205 -18.47 -6.35 23.68
C LEU A 205 -17.20 -5.70 24.26
N VAL A 206 -16.94 -5.92 25.55
CA VAL A 206 -15.93 -5.19 26.32
C VAL A 206 -14.47 -5.43 25.87
N ARG A 207 -14.20 -6.38 24.97
CA ARG A 207 -12.87 -6.60 24.38
C ARG A 207 -12.75 -6.18 22.92
N LEU A 208 -13.81 -5.65 22.30
CA LEU A 208 -13.77 -5.34 20.89
C LEU A 208 -12.78 -4.19 20.62
N GLU A 209 -11.74 -4.48 19.85
CA GLU A 209 -10.71 -3.51 19.46
C GLU A 209 -10.91 -3.03 18.02
N THR A 210 -11.46 -3.87 17.13
CA THR A 210 -11.74 -3.53 15.73
C THR A 210 -13.19 -3.75 15.38
N LEU A 211 -13.86 -2.71 14.89
CA LEU A 211 -15.22 -2.77 14.36
C LEU A 211 -15.24 -2.27 12.90
N LYS A 212 -15.67 -3.13 11.97
CA LYS A 212 -16.04 -2.72 10.61
C LYS A 212 -17.55 -2.79 10.47
N ILE A 213 -18.16 -1.67 10.10
CA ILE A 213 -19.62 -1.52 10.01
C ILE A 213 -20.05 -0.67 8.81
N GLY A 214 -19.12 -0.23 7.97
CA GLY A 214 -19.37 0.46 6.71
C GLY A 214 -20.17 -0.35 5.67
N HIS A 215 -20.23 0.18 4.45
CA HIS A 215 -20.83 -0.39 3.25
C HIS A 215 -22.30 -0.82 3.43
N HIS A 216 -23.23 0.01 2.96
CA HIS A 216 -24.68 -0.27 2.87
C HIS A 216 -25.46 -0.51 4.17
N ASN A 217 -24.78 -0.66 5.31
CA ASN A 217 -25.40 -0.46 6.62
C ASN A 217 -25.81 1.02 6.76
N HIS A 218 -26.81 1.29 7.59
CA HIS A 218 -27.30 2.64 7.82
C HIS A 218 -26.79 3.18 9.16
N ALA A 219 -26.24 4.40 9.15
CA ALA A 219 -25.75 5.14 10.32
C ALA A 219 -26.89 5.66 11.21
N SER A 220 -27.77 4.76 11.64
CA SER A 220 -28.93 5.09 12.45
C SER A 220 -28.53 5.54 13.86
N LYS A 221 -29.44 6.25 14.53
CA LYS A 221 -29.17 6.77 15.87
C LYS A 221 -28.84 5.64 16.87
N SER A 222 -29.51 4.49 16.81
CA SER A 222 -29.23 3.37 17.72
C SER A 222 -27.83 2.79 17.52
N LEU A 223 -27.42 2.58 16.26
CA LEU A 223 -26.06 2.14 15.92
C LEU A 223 -25.00 3.12 16.43
N MET A 224 -25.19 4.42 16.17
CA MET A 224 -24.24 5.46 16.57
C MET A 224 -24.21 5.66 18.10
N ASP A 225 -25.37 5.62 18.77
CA ASP A 225 -25.44 5.70 20.24
C ASP A 225 -24.73 4.50 20.90
N GLU A 226 -24.77 3.29 20.31
CA GLU A 226 -24.01 2.14 20.77
C GLU A 226 -22.49 2.30 20.57
N ILE A 227 -22.03 2.60 19.34
CA ILE A 227 -20.60 2.73 19.04
C ILE A 227 -19.95 3.85 19.87
N SER A 228 -20.65 4.95 20.12
CA SER A 228 -20.15 6.08 20.93
C SER A 228 -19.72 5.73 22.37
N LYS A 229 -20.13 4.54 22.87
CA LYS A 229 -19.79 4.03 24.21
C LYS A 229 -18.55 3.13 24.23
N MET A 230 -18.09 2.64 23.08
CA MET A 230 -17.17 1.49 22.96
C MET A 230 -15.69 1.87 23.12
N GLY A 231 -15.32 2.37 24.30
CA GLY A 231 -14.01 2.99 24.55
C GLY A 231 -12.76 2.10 24.42
N ASN A 232 -12.90 0.80 24.16
CA ASN A 232 -11.78 -0.11 23.90
C ASN A 232 -11.44 -0.25 22.40
N LEU A 233 -12.24 0.34 21.51
CA LEU A 233 -11.97 0.34 20.07
C LEU A 233 -10.67 1.11 19.75
N LYS A 234 -9.80 0.44 18.98
CA LYS A 234 -8.58 0.96 18.36
C LYS A 234 -8.77 1.24 16.87
N ALA A 235 -9.65 0.50 16.20
CA ALA A 235 -9.95 0.69 14.78
C ALA A 235 -11.46 0.69 14.52
N ILE A 236 -11.95 1.70 13.79
CA ILE A 236 -13.34 1.75 13.29
C ILE A 236 -13.35 2.04 11.79
N ASP A 237 -14.08 1.20 11.05
CA ASP A 237 -14.31 1.37 9.62
C ASP A 237 -15.79 1.63 9.33
N PHE A 238 -16.10 2.89 9.02
CA PHE A 238 -17.40 3.37 8.55
C PHE A 238 -17.45 3.53 7.02
N ALA A 239 -16.44 3.07 6.25
CA ALA A 239 -16.35 3.34 4.82
C ALA A 239 -17.67 3.04 4.08
N ALA A 240 -18.22 4.00 3.34
CA ALA A 240 -19.47 3.90 2.59
C ALA A 240 -20.70 3.48 3.44
N ILE A 241 -20.77 3.89 4.71
CA ILE A 241 -22.00 3.78 5.51
C ILE A 241 -23.05 4.81 5.06
N ASP A 242 -24.30 4.38 4.93
CA ASP A 242 -25.37 5.22 4.43
C ASP A 242 -25.92 6.15 5.53
N GLY A 243 -26.02 7.45 5.27
CA GLY A 243 -26.67 8.42 6.15
C GLY A 243 -25.77 9.16 7.15
N LEU A 244 -24.46 8.89 7.18
CA LEU A 244 -23.49 9.58 8.09
C LEU A 244 -23.06 10.97 7.57
N SER A 245 -23.99 11.79 7.08
CA SER A 245 -23.67 13.09 6.46
C SER A 245 -23.08 14.12 7.44
N THR A 246 -23.23 13.91 8.75
CA THR A 246 -22.65 14.72 9.83
C THR A 246 -22.25 13.85 11.01
N ILE A 247 -21.20 14.25 11.74
CA ILE A 247 -20.76 13.62 13.00
C ILE A 247 -21.04 14.60 14.15
N SER A 248 -21.60 14.11 15.25
CA SER A 248 -21.92 14.95 16.41
C SER A 248 -20.69 15.21 17.30
N ASP A 249 -20.61 16.41 17.88
CA ASP A 249 -19.44 16.92 18.61
C ASP A 249 -18.89 16.05 19.75
N ASN A 250 -19.67 15.09 20.26
CA ASN A 250 -19.29 14.24 21.40
C ASN A 250 -19.31 12.74 21.05
N PHE A 251 -19.52 12.37 19.77
CA PHE A 251 -19.58 10.97 19.34
C PHE A 251 -18.32 10.19 19.73
N PHE A 252 -17.14 10.81 19.57
CA PHE A 252 -15.85 10.20 19.90
C PHE A 252 -15.43 10.33 21.37
N SER A 253 -16.24 10.95 22.25
CA SER A 253 -15.83 11.32 23.62
C SER A 253 -15.48 10.16 24.56
N LYS A 254 -15.77 8.91 24.18
CA LYS A 254 -15.30 7.68 24.86
C LYS A 254 -14.26 6.89 24.06
N LEU A 255 -14.10 7.19 22.77
CA LEU A 255 -13.26 6.45 21.82
C LEU A 255 -11.79 6.91 21.87
N THR A 256 -11.29 7.19 23.07
CA THR A 256 -9.97 7.81 23.28
C THR A 256 -8.79 6.89 22.96
N ASN A 257 -9.03 5.59 22.81
CA ASN A 257 -8.03 4.58 22.40
C ASN A 257 -7.96 4.38 20.88
N LEU A 258 -8.77 5.10 20.10
CA LEU A 258 -8.85 4.94 18.65
C LEU A 258 -7.54 5.38 17.96
N GLU A 259 -6.91 4.45 17.25
CA GLU A 259 -5.71 4.62 16.44
C GLU A 259 -6.03 4.75 14.94
N GLU A 260 -7.10 4.10 14.46
CA GLU A 260 -7.48 4.09 13.05
C GLU A 260 -8.97 4.41 12.87
N LEU A 261 -9.27 5.38 12.00
CA LEU A 261 -10.63 5.79 11.68
C LEU A 261 -10.80 5.95 10.17
N SER A 262 -11.65 5.12 9.59
CA SER A 262 -12.09 5.24 8.20
C SER A 262 -13.51 5.80 8.16
N LEU A 263 -13.66 6.90 7.42
CA LEU A 263 -14.89 7.64 7.13
C LEU A 263 -14.99 7.90 5.61
N ALA A 264 -14.33 7.08 4.78
CA ALA A 264 -14.34 7.25 3.33
C ALA A 264 -15.76 7.00 2.77
N GLY A 265 -16.23 7.74 1.76
CA GLY A 265 -17.54 7.46 1.16
C GLY A 265 -18.77 7.85 2.01
N CYS A 266 -18.61 8.42 3.21
CA CYS A 266 -19.70 8.72 4.15
C CYS A 266 -20.58 9.94 3.77
N SER A 267 -20.33 10.57 2.62
CA SER A 267 -21.00 11.81 2.17
C SER A 267 -20.84 13.01 3.12
N LEU A 268 -19.74 13.08 3.87
CA LEU A 268 -19.41 14.22 4.75
C LEU A 268 -19.16 15.47 3.92
N ASN A 269 -19.79 16.60 4.28
CA ASN A 269 -19.69 17.86 3.52
C ASN A 269 -18.66 18.86 4.08
N SER A 270 -18.25 18.69 5.33
CA SER A 270 -17.39 19.62 6.06
C SER A 270 -16.79 18.96 7.30
N ILE A 271 -15.64 19.47 7.75
CA ILE A 271 -15.00 19.05 9.00
C ILE A 271 -14.86 20.26 9.92
N ASN A 272 -15.35 20.13 11.15
CA ASN A 272 -15.37 21.19 12.16
C ASN A 272 -14.26 20.99 13.20
N LYS A 273 -13.89 22.07 13.91
CA LYS A 273 -12.90 22.01 15.01
C LYS A 273 -13.23 20.95 16.06
N THR A 274 -14.50 20.69 16.30
CA THR A 274 -14.99 19.74 17.29
C THR A 274 -15.02 18.29 16.81
N THR A 275 -14.97 18.03 15.50
CA THR A 275 -15.26 16.70 14.91
C THR A 275 -14.32 15.60 15.40
N PHE A 276 -13.02 15.90 15.60
CA PHE A 276 -12.01 14.91 16.01
C PHE A 276 -11.29 15.27 17.32
N LYS A 277 -11.86 16.19 18.11
CA LYS A 277 -11.21 16.75 19.31
C LYS A 277 -10.83 15.71 20.39
N ASP A 278 -11.57 14.60 20.47
CA ASP A 278 -11.43 13.58 21.52
C ASP A 278 -10.55 12.38 21.08
N LEU A 279 -9.80 12.51 19.97
CA LEU A 279 -9.03 11.41 19.34
C LEU A 279 -7.49 11.60 19.38
N PRO A 280 -6.86 11.82 20.55
CA PRO A 280 -5.44 12.15 20.63
C PRO A 280 -4.50 10.99 20.24
N ASN A 281 -4.99 9.75 20.22
CA ASN A 281 -4.22 8.57 19.83
C ASN A 281 -4.35 8.21 18.34
N LEU A 282 -5.14 8.95 17.57
CA LEU A 282 -5.39 8.64 16.16
C LEU A 282 -4.10 8.75 15.34
N ARG A 283 -3.82 7.71 14.55
CA ARG A 283 -2.62 7.53 13.71
C ARG A 283 -2.95 7.51 12.22
N ILE A 284 -4.13 7.02 11.85
CA ILE A 284 -4.64 6.94 10.48
C ILE A 284 -6.06 7.53 10.44
N LEU A 285 -6.26 8.51 9.56
CA LEU A 285 -7.58 9.09 9.28
C LEU A 285 -7.83 9.09 7.77
N ASP A 286 -8.84 8.33 7.36
CA ASP A 286 -9.28 8.24 5.97
C ASP A 286 -10.61 8.98 5.78
N LEU A 287 -10.59 10.06 5.00
CA LEU A 287 -11.73 10.89 4.65
C LEU A 287 -11.96 10.92 3.13
N ARG A 288 -11.47 9.91 2.41
CA ARG A 288 -11.55 9.86 0.94
C ARG A 288 -12.98 9.78 0.41
N VAL A 289 -13.19 10.20 -0.84
CA VAL A 289 -14.47 10.05 -1.57
C VAL A 289 -15.65 10.62 -0.76
N ASN A 290 -15.50 11.82 -0.21
CA ASN A 290 -16.55 12.54 0.51
C ASN A 290 -16.94 13.81 -0.25
N LEU A 291 -17.87 14.58 0.32
CA LEU A 291 -18.36 15.84 -0.25
C LEU A 291 -17.66 17.06 0.38
N ILE A 292 -16.45 16.90 0.92
CA ILE A 292 -15.81 17.93 1.75
C ILE A 292 -15.35 19.11 0.87
N GLU A 293 -16.05 20.23 0.99
CA GLU A 293 -15.64 21.52 0.40
C GLU A 293 -14.85 22.39 1.37
N ASN A 294 -15.12 22.26 2.69
CA ASN A 294 -14.61 23.16 3.72
C ASN A 294 -14.11 22.38 4.94
N ILE A 295 -12.92 22.75 5.42
CA ILE A 295 -12.34 22.24 6.67
C ILE A 295 -12.01 23.45 7.55
N SER A 296 -12.47 23.40 8.80
CA SER A 296 -12.26 24.47 9.76
C SER A 296 -10.79 24.66 10.13
N VAL A 297 -10.40 25.88 10.45
CA VAL A 297 -9.14 26.16 11.15
C VAL A 297 -9.11 25.35 12.45
N ASN A 298 -7.96 24.75 12.78
CA ASN A 298 -7.79 23.86 13.93
C ASN A 298 -8.66 22.57 13.91
N ALA A 299 -9.18 22.13 12.75
CA ALA A 299 -9.93 20.88 12.61
C ALA A 299 -9.20 19.62 13.12
N PHE A 300 -7.87 19.63 13.06
CA PHE A 300 -7.02 18.51 13.45
C PHE A 300 -6.14 18.81 14.68
N GLN A 301 -6.47 19.86 15.46
CA GLN A 301 -5.62 20.43 16.50
C GLN A 301 -5.15 19.43 17.58
N GLU A 302 -5.98 18.45 17.91
CA GLU A 302 -5.69 17.47 18.97
C GLU A 302 -5.04 16.17 18.43
N LEU A 303 -4.86 16.05 17.11
CA LEU A 303 -4.42 14.81 16.43
C LEU A 303 -2.89 14.66 16.40
N HIS A 304 -2.24 14.87 17.54
CA HIS A 304 -0.78 14.86 17.73
C HIS A 304 -0.07 13.55 17.38
N ASN A 305 -0.81 12.45 17.26
CA ASN A 305 -0.30 11.14 16.86
C ASN A 305 -0.56 10.80 15.39
N LEU A 306 -1.24 11.66 14.62
CA LEU A 306 -1.63 11.35 13.25
C LEU A 306 -0.40 11.23 12.36
N THR A 307 -0.33 10.14 11.60
CA THR A 307 0.77 9.82 10.69
C THR A 307 0.33 9.76 9.23
N HIS A 308 -0.93 9.40 8.99
CA HIS A 308 -1.53 9.30 7.66
C HIS A 308 -2.87 10.04 7.66
N LEU A 309 -3.03 10.97 6.72
CA LEU A 309 -4.28 11.67 6.44
C LEU A 309 -4.54 11.61 4.94
N SER A 310 -5.66 11.02 4.53
CA SER A 310 -6.15 11.17 3.16
C SER A 310 -7.47 11.93 3.12
N LEU A 311 -7.49 12.94 2.27
CA LEU A 311 -8.61 13.78 1.88
C LEU A 311 -8.89 13.63 0.38
N ALA A 312 -8.40 12.57 -0.27
CA ALA A 312 -8.50 12.42 -1.71
C ALA A 312 -9.93 12.16 -2.21
N GLY A 313 -10.30 12.67 -3.39
CA GLY A 313 -11.66 12.54 -3.90
C GLY A 313 -12.65 13.39 -3.11
N ASN A 314 -12.30 14.65 -2.86
CA ASN A 314 -13.14 15.65 -2.22
C ASN A 314 -13.22 16.91 -3.10
N TYR A 315 -13.87 17.97 -2.62
CA TYR A 315 -14.14 19.18 -3.41
C TYR A 315 -13.35 20.39 -2.89
N LEU A 316 -12.16 20.15 -2.31
CA LEU A 316 -11.31 21.21 -1.76
C LEU A 316 -10.76 22.10 -2.88
N LYS A 317 -11.31 23.32 -2.99
CA LYS A 317 -10.86 24.35 -3.95
C LYS A 317 -9.63 25.13 -3.46
N SER A 318 -9.48 25.20 -2.14
CA SER A 318 -8.41 25.85 -1.38
C SER A 318 -8.53 25.44 0.09
N PHE A 319 -7.48 25.67 0.89
CA PHE A 319 -7.51 25.44 2.34
C PHE A 319 -6.78 26.54 3.11
N ASN A 320 -7.10 26.69 4.40
CA ASN A 320 -6.37 27.55 5.32
C ASN A 320 -5.20 26.77 5.95
N PRO A 321 -3.93 27.23 5.90
CA PRO A 321 -2.79 26.54 6.49
C PRO A 321 -2.90 26.19 7.98
N ASP A 322 -3.73 26.91 8.75
CA ASP A 322 -3.94 26.64 10.18
C ASP A 322 -4.98 25.52 10.45
N MET A 323 -5.52 24.85 9.42
CA MET A 323 -6.23 23.58 9.61
C MET A 323 -5.27 22.43 9.97
N TRP A 324 -4.00 22.55 9.58
CA TRP A 324 -2.94 21.56 9.80
C TRP A 324 -2.31 21.62 11.20
N ASP A 325 -2.76 22.55 12.06
CA ASP A 325 -2.30 22.59 13.45
C ASP A 325 -2.65 21.31 14.18
N GLY A 326 -1.75 20.87 15.08
CA GLY A 326 -1.84 19.59 15.78
C GLY A 326 -1.20 18.40 15.05
N LEU A 327 -0.93 18.49 13.74
CA LEU A 327 -0.43 17.37 12.92
C LEU A 327 1.08 17.12 13.05
N ASP A 328 1.59 17.13 14.29
CA ASP A 328 3.01 17.13 14.64
C ASP A 328 3.80 15.92 14.10
N LYS A 329 3.12 14.79 13.84
CA LYS A 329 3.74 13.52 13.38
C LYS A 329 3.32 13.09 11.98
N LEU A 330 2.63 13.94 11.22
CA LEU A 330 2.09 13.58 9.91
C LEU A 330 3.23 13.25 8.93
N LYS A 331 3.14 12.08 8.30
CA LYS A 331 4.14 11.58 7.32
C LYS A 331 3.56 11.51 5.92
N VAL A 332 2.29 11.16 5.79
CA VAL A 332 1.59 11.02 4.51
C VAL A 332 0.38 11.93 4.49
N LEU A 333 0.35 12.85 3.52
CA LEU A 333 -0.79 13.70 3.22
C LEU A 333 -1.22 13.46 1.77
N ASP A 334 -2.44 12.99 1.61
CA ASP A 334 -3.04 12.74 0.30
C ASP A 334 -4.21 13.70 0.06
N LEU A 335 -4.00 14.61 -0.89
CA LEU A 335 -4.93 15.64 -1.36
C LEU A 335 -5.29 15.42 -2.84
N SER A 336 -5.06 14.22 -3.37
CA SER A 336 -5.34 13.92 -4.78
C SER A 336 -6.83 13.98 -5.11
N PHE A 337 -7.20 14.03 -6.40
CA PHE A 337 -8.60 14.11 -6.85
C PHE A 337 -9.41 15.20 -6.11
N ASN A 338 -8.87 16.41 -6.02
CA ASN A 338 -9.54 17.59 -5.46
C ASN A 338 -9.60 18.72 -6.50
N GLU A 339 -10.14 19.87 -6.12
CA GLU A 339 -10.35 21.04 -6.99
C GLU A 339 -9.32 22.17 -6.76
N LEU A 340 -8.15 21.86 -6.18
CA LEU A 340 -7.15 22.87 -5.80
C LEU A 340 -6.69 23.66 -7.03
N LYS A 341 -6.64 24.99 -6.91
CA LYS A 341 -6.31 25.89 -8.03
C LYS A 341 -4.86 26.39 -8.01
N MET A 342 -4.33 26.59 -6.81
CA MET A 342 -2.98 27.09 -6.56
C MET A 342 -2.48 26.68 -5.18
N LEU A 343 -1.17 26.63 -5.03
CA LEU A 343 -0.48 26.49 -3.74
C LEU A 343 0.40 27.72 -3.50
N ASN A 344 0.36 28.25 -2.28
CA ASN A 344 1.10 29.45 -1.87
C ASN A 344 2.25 29.05 -0.94
N LYS A 345 3.25 29.93 -0.75
CA LYS A 345 4.35 29.72 0.22
C LYS A 345 3.89 29.18 1.60
N SER A 346 2.76 29.67 2.10
CA SER A 346 2.25 29.29 3.43
C SER A 346 1.46 27.98 3.48
N SER A 347 1.12 27.35 2.36
CA SER A 347 0.17 26.22 2.28
C SER A 347 0.47 25.10 3.28
N PHE A 348 1.73 24.69 3.43
CA PHE A 348 2.11 23.55 4.29
C PHE A 348 3.02 23.92 5.48
N ARG A 349 3.05 25.21 5.88
CA ARG A 349 3.96 25.75 6.93
C ARG A 349 3.91 25.07 8.31
N LYS A 350 2.87 24.28 8.57
CA LYS A 350 2.68 23.56 9.84
C LYS A 350 3.13 22.09 9.77
N LEU A 351 3.40 21.57 8.57
CA LEU A 351 3.75 20.15 8.30
C LEU A 351 5.25 19.91 8.04
N GLY A 352 6.03 20.98 7.88
CA GLY A 352 7.36 20.92 7.25
C GLY A 352 8.38 19.96 7.87
N LYS A 353 8.27 19.70 9.17
CA LYS A 353 9.28 18.93 9.93
C LYS A 353 9.10 17.42 9.87
N THR A 354 7.97 16.92 9.38
CA THR A 354 7.61 15.49 9.50
C THR A 354 7.01 14.88 8.23
N LEU A 355 6.44 15.69 7.34
CA LEU A 355 5.84 15.20 6.10
C LEU A 355 6.89 14.57 5.18
N LYS A 356 6.60 13.34 4.73
CA LYS A 356 7.44 12.53 3.84
C LYS A 356 6.81 12.31 2.47
N GLU A 357 5.50 12.23 2.40
CA GLU A 357 4.76 11.96 1.16
C GLU A 357 3.64 12.97 1.02
N LEU A 358 3.64 13.71 -0.09
CA LEU A 358 2.61 14.66 -0.46
C LEU A 358 2.06 14.27 -1.84
N ASN A 359 0.78 13.92 -1.87
CA ASN A 359 0.07 13.60 -3.10
C ASN A 359 -0.94 14.70 -3.44
N LEU A 360 -0.80 15.29 -4.63
CA LEU A 360 -1.65 16.32 -5.23
C LEU A 360 -2.20 15.87 -6.58
N ALA A 361 -2.01 14.60 -6.96
CA ALA A 361 -2.40 14.07 -8.26
C ALA A 361 -3.87 14.36 -8.60
N GLU A 362 -4.21 14.46 -9.88
CA GLU A 362 -5.59 14.64 -10.36
C GLU A 362 -6.30 15.92 -9.85
N ASN A 363 -5.57 16.88 -9.27
CA ASN A 363 -6.05 18.25 -9.07
C ASN A 363 -6.07 19.01 -10.40
N LYS A 364 -7.04 18.70 -11.26
CA LYS A 364 -7.14 19.19 -12.66
C LYS A 364 -7.24 20.71 -12.80
N LEU A 365 -7.53 21.44 -11.72
CA LEU A 365 -7.56 22.90 -11.70
C LEU A 365 -6.23 23.53 -11.23
N LEU A 366 -5.27 22.73 -10.73
CA LEU A 366 -4.02 23.21 -10.16
C LEU A 366 -3.10 23.65 -11.29
N LYS A 367 -2.88 24.97 -11.39
CA LYS A 367 -2.11 25.59 -12.49
C LYS A 367 -0.82 26.26 -12.04
N LYS A 368 -0.68 26.52 -10.73
CA LYS A 368 0.45 27.27 -10.15
C LYS A 368 0.81 26.72 -8.78
N ILE A 369 2.10 26.55 -8.56
CA ILE A 369 2.69 26.29 -7.25
C ILE A 369 3.70 27.41 -7.00
N ASP A 370 3.56 28.14 -5.90
CA ASP A 370 4.55 29.14 -5.47
C ASP A 370 5.92 28.47 -5.33
N PRO A 371 7.03 29.08 -5.82
CA PRO A 371 8.37 28.51 -5.72
C PRO A 371 8.81 28.10 -4.31
N ASN A 372 8.17 28.65 -3.28
CA ASN A 372 8.46 28.37 -1.87
C ASN A 372 7.35 27.54 -1.19
N ALA A 373 6.31 27.07 -1.91
CA ALA A 373 5.19 26.32 -1.33
C ALA A 373 5.61 25.05 -0.58
N LEU A 374 6.74 24.45 -1.00
CA LEU A 374 7.29 23.23 -0.41
C LEU A 374 8.55 23.50 0.44
N SER A 375 9.05 24.75 0.53
CA SER A 375 10.39 25.04 1.07
C SER A 375 10.60 24.64 2.53
N GLU A 376 9.53 24.50 3.31
CA GLU A 376 9.59 24.05 4.70
C GLU A 376 9.53 22.52 4.86
N LEU A 377 9.14 21.78 3.82
CA LEU A 377 8.94 20.31 3.82
C LEU A 377 10.26 19.53 3.72
N VAL A 378 11.29 19.88 4.49
CA VAL A 378 12.67 19.36 4.35
C VAL A 378 12.82 17.83 4.48
N MET A 379 11.81 17.16 5.04
CA MET A 379 11.75 15.69 5.17
C MET A 379 11.01 15.00 4.00
N LEU A 380 10.53 15.75 2.99
CA LEU A 380 9.75 15.20 1.89
C LEU A 380 10.60 14.26 1.03
N GLN A 381 10.08 13.05 0.85
CA GLN A 381 10.69 11.95 0.09
C GLN A 381 9.92 11.65 -1.20
N LYS A 382 8.59 11.88 -1.22
CA LYS A 382 7.76 11.71 -2.41
C LYS A 382 6.89 12.92 -2.64
N PHE A 383 6.95 13.46 -3.84
CA PHE A 383 6.07 14.52 -4.33
C PHE A 383 5.36 14.02 -5.59
N ASN A 384 4.03 14.00 -5.56
CA ASN A 384 3.21 13.67 -6.73
C ASN A 384 2.28 14.85 -7.03
N ALA A 385 2.36 15.39 -8.25
CA ALA A 385 1.41 16.37 -8.79
C ALA A 385 0.97 15.99 -10.23
N SER A 386 0.89 14.70 -10.53
CA SER A 386 0.48 14.19 -11.85
C SER A 386 -0.97 14.51 -12.20
N SER A 387 -1.30 14.50 -13.49
CA SER A 387 -2.64 14.84 -14.00
C SER A 387 -3.16 16.21 -13.51
N THR A 388 -2.27 17.17 -13.31
CA THR A 388 -2.61 18.57 -12.97
C THR A 388 -2.49 19.48 -14.20
N ALA A 389 -2.86 20.75 -14.08
CA ALA A 389 -2.81 21.72 -15.18
C ALA A 389 -1.57 22.64 -15.12
N ILE A 390 -0.51 22.20 -14.45
CA ILE A 390 0.75 22.94 -14.27
C ILE A 390 1.51 23.01 -15.61
N LYS A 391 1.96 24.21 -15.98
CA LYS A 391 2.69 24.51 -17.23
C LYS A 391 4.19 24.71 -17.04
N ASP A 392 4.58 25.16 -15.85
CA ASP A 392 5.91 25.59 -15.48
C ASP A 392 6.20 25.18 -14.02
N ILE A 393 7.46 24.83 -13.75
CA ILE A 393 7.99 24.56 -12.41
C ILE A 393 9.21 25.45 -12.22
N ASP A 394 9.16 26.33 -11.21
CA ASP A 394 10.28 27.19 -10.83
C ASP A 394 11.45 26.37 -10.28
N ASP A 395 12.69 26.78 -10.56
CA ASP A 395 13.90 26.04 -10.19
C ASP A 395 14.09 25.92 -8.67
N LYS A 396 13.44 26.79 -7.88
CA LYS A 396 13.51 26.77 -6.41
C LYS A 396 12.53 25.82 -5.75
N LEU A 397 11.54 25.28 -6.48
CA LEU A 397 10.44 24.50 -5.88
C LEU A 397 10.95 23.33 -5.02
N PHE A 398 12.06 22.71 -5.43
CA PHE A 398 12.68 21.58 -4.74
C PHE A 398 14.01 21.94 -4.05
N GLU A 399 14.45 23.20 -4.05
CA GLU A 399 15.80 23.60 -3.57
C GLU A 399 16.09 23.15 -2.12
N GLN A 400 15.10 23.19 -1.24
CA GLN A 400 15.26 22.79 0.18
C GLN A 400 14.99 21.29 0.43
N LEU A 401 14.64 20.52 -0.59
CA LEU A 401 14.15 19.14 -0.47
C LEU A 401 15.25 18.09 -0.70
N ALA A 402 16.34 18.15 0.07
CA ALA A 402 17.48 17.24 -0.09
C ALA A 402 17.17 15.75 0.20
N SER A 403 15.99 15.45 0.77
CA SER A 403 15.51 14.08 1.03
C SER A 403 14.65 13.50 -0.10
N LEU A 404 14.41 14.25 -1.17
CA LEU A 404 13.41 13.91 -2.20
C LEU A 404 13.90 12.75 -3.08
N GLU A 405 13.13 11.65 -3.08
CA GLU A 405 13.45 10.39 -3.76
C GLU A 405 12.57 10.13 -5.00
N VAL A 406 11.33 10.61 -4.99
CA VAL A 406 10.34 10.38 -6.06
C VAL A 406 9.65 11.69 -6.42
N VAL A 407 9.69 12.04 -7.70
CA VAL A 407 8.93 13.15 -8.28
C VAL A 407 8.06 12.63 -9.42
N ASP A 408 6.75 12.75 -9.27
CA ASP A 408 5.78 12.48 -10.32
C ASP A 408 5.12 13.79 -10.77
N LEU A 409 5.42 14.15 -12.02
CA LEU A 409 4.89 15.31 -12.76
C LEU A 409 4.26 14.85 -14.08
N SER A 410 3.86 13.58 -14.17
CA SER A 410 3.30 12.99 -15.39
C SER A 410 1.92 13.58 -15.74
N ASN A 411 1.56 13.57 -17.02
CA ASN A 411 0.27 14.04 -17.55
C ASN A 411 -0.10 15.49 -17.16
N CYS A 412 0.90 16.35 -16.95
CA CYS A 412 0.70 17.78 -16.75
C CYS A 412 0.76 18.53 -18.09
N MET A 413 1.01 19.84 -18.07
CA MET A 413 1.13 20.69 -19.25
C MET A 413 2.54 21.28 -19.41
N LEU A 414 3.56 20.60 -18.89
CA LEU A 414 4.93 21.12 -18.81
C LEU A 414 5.56 21.22 -20.20
N GLU A 415 6.03 22.41 -20.57
CA GLU A 415 6.66 22.71 -21.87
C GLU A 415 8.19 22.59 -21.82
N GLU A 416 8.78 22.87 -20.64
CA GLU A 416 10.21 22.76 -20.34
C GLU A 416 10.44 22.40 -18.85
N ILE A 417 11.67 22.00 -18.51
CA ILE A 417 12.16 21.81 -17.14
C ILE A 417 13.53 22.50 -17.06
N ASP A 418 13.73 23.39 -16.09
CA ASP A 418 15.05 24.01 -15.91
C ASP A 418 16.07 22.99 -15.40
N LYS A 419 17.30 23.09 -15.92
CA LYS A 419 18.40 22.19 -15.56
C LYS A 419 18.78 22.20 -14.08
N ASN A 420 18.40 23.25 -13.34
CA ASN A 420 18.66 23.42 -11.92
C ASN A 420 17.50 22.93 -11.03
N THR A 421 16.32 22.63 -11.57
CA THR A 421 15.12 22.20 -10.80
C THR A 421 15.38 21.02 -9.85
N PHE A 422 16.34 20.15 -10.17
CA PHE A 422 16.73 19.01 -9.33
C PHE A 422 18.18 19.09 -8.81
N ALA A 423 18.82 20.27 -8.85
CA ALA A 423 20.24 20.41 -8.56
C ALA A 423 20.66 20.00 -7.13
N GLN A 424 19.72 19.99 -6.18
CA GLN A 424 19.97 19.63 -4.77
C GLN A 424 19.66 18.15 -4.47
N GLN A 425 19.15 17.40 -5.47
CA GLN A 425 18.71 16.01 -5.32
C GLN A 425 19.66 14.99 -6.00
N GLU A 426 20.87 15.41 -6.37
CA GLU A 426 21.87 14.63 -7.12
C GLU A 426 22.10 13.22 -6.56
N PHE A 427 22.08 13.08 -5.22
CA PHE A 427 22.29 11.81 -4.51
C PHE A 427 21.02 11.22 -3.88
N SER A 428 19.85 11.87 -4.03
CA SER A 428 18.60 11.44 -3.40
C SER A 428 17.55 10.94 -4.41
N LEU A 429 17.49 11.53 -5.61
CA LEU A 429 16.41 11.30 -6.57
C LEU A 429 16.54 9.92 -7.23
N LYS A 430 15.59 9.03 -6.93
CA LYS A 430 15.53 7.65 -7.42
C LYS A 430 14.59 7.49 -8.60
N LYS A 431 13.48 8.23 -8.61
CA LYS A 431 12.44 8.12 -9.64
C LYS A 431 11.93 9.48 -10.12
N ILE A 432 11.84 9.65 -11.43
CA ILE A 432 11.30 10.85 -12.08
C ILE A 432 10.31 10.46 -13.18
N TYR A 433 9.06 10.93 -13.08
CA TYR A 433 8.04 10.72 -14.10
C TYR A 433 7.67 12.06 -14.75
N LEU A 434 7.99 12.20 -16.04
CA LEU A 434 7.72 13.40 -16.87
C LEU A 434 6.84 13.07 -18.08
N ASN A 435 6.35 11.84 -18.19
CA ASN A 435 5.58 11.36 -19.33
C ASN A 435 4.25 12.10 -19.53
N GLY A 436 3.76 12.16 -20.77
CA GLY A 436 2.45 12.76 -21.10
C GLY A 436 2.39 14.29 -21.06
N ASN A 437 3.53 14.97 -20.99
CA ASN A 437 3.63 16.44 -20.95
C ASN A 437 3.70 17.07 -22.36
N LYS A 438 4.26 18.28 -22.47
CA LYS A 438 4.51 19.02 -23.71
C LYS A 438 6.02 19.31 -23.90
N ILE A 439 6.87 18.56 -23.20
CA ILE A 439 8.32 18.76 -23.19
C ILE A 439 8.90 18.43 -24.57
N THR A 440 9.57 19.41 -25.18
CA THR A 440 10.23 19.23 -26.49
C THR A 440 11.73 18.96 -26.34
N LYS A 441 12.36 19.50 -25.30
CA LYS A 441 13.79 19.36 -24.98
C LYS A 441 13.98 19.16 -23.47
N LEU A 442 15.05 18.46 -23.10
CA LEU A 442 15.45 18.24 -21.71
C LEU A 442 16.97 18.37 -21.62
N ASP A 443 17.49 19.10 -20.62
CA ASP A 443 18.94 19.17 -20.39
C ASP A 443 19.44 17.82 -19.87
N SER A 444 20.51 17.29 -20.47
CA SER A 444 21.04 15.98 -20.08
C SER A 444 21.56 15.95 -18.65
N SER A 445 21.86 17.10 -18.02
CA SER A 445 22.27 17.14 -16.61
C SER A 445 21.20 16.60 -15.65
N ILE A 446 19.92 16.67 -16.01
CA ILE A 446 18.80 16.11 -15.22
C ILE A 446 18.88 14.57 -15.14
N ILE A 447 19.53 13.93 -16.11
CA ILE A 447 19.78 12.48 -16.12
C ILE A 447 21.22 12.19 -15.66
N ASP A 448 22.21 12.81 -16.30
CA ASP A 448 23.63 12.53 -16.10
C ASP A 448 24.06 12.65 -14.64
N LYS A 449 23.70 13.76 -13.98
CA LYS A 449 24.14 14.06 -12.61
C LYS A 449 23.48 13.20 -11.56
N MET A 450 22.19 12.89 -11.70
CA MET A 450 21.42 12.15 -10.69
C MET A 450 22.01 10.75 -10.45
N GLU A 451 22.87 10.57 -9.44
CA GLU A 451 23.60 9.33 -9.19
C GLU A 451 22.68 8.21 -8.67
N ALA A 452 21.64 8.59 -7.91
CA ALA A 452 20.69 7.66 -7.32
C ALA A 452 19.55 7.21 -8.26
N ILE A 453 19.50 7.71 -9.50
CA ILE A 453 18.36 7.48 -10.40
C ILE A 453 18.31 6.02 -10.87
N ILE A 454 17.16 5.37 -10.65
CA ILE A 454 16.88 3.98 -11.05
C ILE A 454 15.67 3.87 -11.99
N GLU A 455 14.82 4.89 -12.06
CA GLU A 455 13.61 4.85 -12.89
C GLU A 455 13.28 6.23 -13.46
N ILE A 456 13.08 6.29 -14.78
CA ILE A 456 12.66 7.50 -15.48
C ILE A 456 11.55 7.14 -16.46
N ASP A 457 10.48 7.94 -16.54
CA ASP A 457 9.54 7.89 -17.66
C ASP A 457 9.55 9.22 -18.43
N LEU A 458 9.91 9.14 -19.71
CA LEU A 458 9.97 10.25 -20.67
C LEU A 458 8.96 10.09 -21.83
N SER A 459 8.11 9.05 -21.77
CA SER A 459 7.21 8.69 -22.86
C SER A 459 6.16 9.77 -23.15
N ASN A 460 5.51 9.68 -24.32
CA ASN A 460 4.34 10.49 -24.64
C ASN A 460 4.57 12.02 -24.55
N ASN A 461 5.79 12.48 -24.86
CA ASN A 461 6.17 13.89 -24.99
C ASN A 461 6.52 14.24 -26.45
N PRO A 462 6.31 15.50 -26.89
CA PRO A 462 6.58 15.94 -28.25
C PRO A 462 8.08 16.20 -28.49
N TRP A 463 8.94 15.18 -28.32
CA TRP A 463 10.39 15.34 -28.37
C TRP A 463 10.91 15.89 -29.71
N LEU A 464 11.77 16.91 -29.62
CA LEU A 464 12.53 17.44 -30.74
C LEU A 464 13.87 16.71 -30.83
N CYS A 465 13.93 15.75 -31.76
CA CYS A 465 15.09 14.93 -32.07
C CYS A 465 16.07 15.64 -33.02
N ASP A 466 16.61 16.76 -32.55
CA ASP A 466 17.76 17.42 -33.16
C ASP A 466 19.08 16.93 -32.54
N LYS A 467 20.20 17.59 -32.87
CA LYS A 467 21.52 17.27 -32.35
C LYS A 467 21.62 17.28 -30.81
N GLU A 468 20.74 17.98 -30.08
CA GLU A 468 20.77 18.03 -28.62
C GLU A 468 20.16 16.79 -27.97
N ILE A 469 19.17 16.12 -28.60
CA ILE A 469 18.58 14.88 -28.06
C ILE A 469 19.62 13.75 -27.92
N ALA A 470 20.70 13.81 -28.72
CA ALA A 470 21.83 12.89 -28.62
C ALA A 470 22.48 12.90 -27.23
N ASN A 471 22.40 14.01 -26.49
CA ASN A 471 22.93 14.10 -25.13
C ASN A 471 22.04 13.35 -24.14
N ILE A 472 20.70 13.42 -24.31
CA ILE A 472 19.74 12.63 -23.53
C ILE A 472 19.92 11.13 -23.79
N LYS A 473 20.05 10.72 -25.06
CA LYS A 473 20.32 9.33 -25.43
C LYS A 473 21.60 8.80 -24.75
N ARG A 474 22.71 9.52 -24.87
CA ARG A 474 24.00 9.16 -24.24
C ARG A 474 23.92 9.11 -22.71
N ALA A 475 23.20 10.04 -22.09
CA ALA A 475 23.01 10.05 -20.63
C ALA A 475 22.25 8.78 -20.16
N ILE A 476 21.20 8.38 -20.88
CA ILE A 476 20.43 7.17 -20.61
C ILE A 476 21.27 5.91 -20.85
N GLU A 477 22.01 5.84 -21.96
CA GLU A 477 22.93 4.73 -22.28
C GLU A 477 23.97 4.54 -21.16
N LYS A 478 24.58 5.64 -20.70
CA LYS A 478 25.53 5.65 -19.57
C LYS A 478 24.89 5.15 -18.26
N LYS A 479 23.62 5.43 -17.98
CA LYS A 479 22.92 4.84 -16.82
C LYS A 479 22.75 3.33 -16.96
N TYR A 480 22.40 2.83 -18.14
CA TYR A 480 22.35 1.38 -18.41
C TYR A 480 23.73 0.69 -18.28
N GLU A 481 24.81 1.33 -18.76
CA GLU A 481 26.18 0.82 -18.60
C GLU A 481 26.58 0.73 -17.12
N VAL A 482 26.34 1.80 -16.34
CA VAL A 482 26.59 1.85 -14.90
C VAL A 482 25.77 0.77 -14.17
N ALA A 483 24.47 0.67 -14.46
CA ALA A 483 23.57 -0.31 -13.86
C ALA A 483 24.07 -1.75 -14.10
N THR A 484 24.43 -2.06 -15.35
CA THR A 484 24.97 -3.37 -15.75
C THR A 484 26.31 -3.68 -15.06
N LYS A 485 27.22 -2.70 -15.00
CA LYS A 485 28.53 -2.83 -14.35
C LYS A 485 28.41 -3.13 -12.85
N PHE A 486 27.46 -2.50 -12.15
CA PHE A 486 27.26 -2.68 -10.72
C PHE A 486 26.19 -3.72 -10.35
N LYS A 487 25.53 -4.34 -11.33
CA LYS A 487 24.40 -5.29 -11.16
C LYS A 487 23.24 -4.70 -10.34
N VAL A 488 22.91 -3.44 -10.63
CA VAL A 488 21.70 -2.77 -10.13
C VAL A 488 20.73 -2.56 -11.30
N GLU A 489 19.48 -2.29 -10.99
CA GLU A 489 18.45 -2.06 -12.00
C GLU A 489 18.36 -0.58 -12.38
N PHE A 490 18.16 -0.31 -13.67
CA PHE A 490 17.78 1.01 -14.19
C PHE A 490 16.72 0.83 -15.28
N PHE A 491 15.64 1.60 -15.21
CA PHE A 491 14.48 1.47 -16.08
C PHE A 491 14.14 2.80 -16.76
N LEU A 492 14.25 2.85 -18.09
CA LEU A 492 13.47 3.78 -18.90
C LEU A 492 12.08 3.18 -19.12
N LYS A 493 11.10 3.62 -18.34
CA LYS A 493 9.69 3.20 -18.46
C LYS A 493 9.13 3.64 -19.82
N GLN A 494 8.24 2.80 -20.36
CA GLN A 494 7.59 2.97 -21.66
C GLN A 494 8.55 3.44 -22.78
N SER A 495 9.77 2.90 -22.84
CA SER A 495 10.79 3.30 -23.82
C SER A 495 10.33 3.20 -25.29
N ASN A 496 9.43 2.25 -25.59
CA ASN A 496 8.74 2.14 -26.89
C ASN A 496 7.83 3.34 -27.23
N ASN A 497 7.40 4.12 -26.24
CA ASN A 497 6.58 5.33 -26.37
C ASN A 497 7.41 6.62 -26.15
N THR A 498 8.73 6.52 -25.98
CA THR A 498 9.66 7.66 -25.94
C THR A 498 10.10 8.00 -27.37
N LEU A 499 9.18 8.64 -28.09
CA LEU A 499 9.24 8.85 -29.54
C LEU A 499 9.58 10.29 -29.93
N CYS A 500 10.27 10.44 -31.05
CA CYS A 500 10.46 11.71 -31.73
C CYS A 500 9.12 12.25 -32.30
N ASN A 501 8.84 13.53 -32.06
CA ASN A 501 7.78 14.26 -32.73
C ASN A 501 8.30 15.15 -33.86
N ARG A 502 9.52 15.68 -33.71
CA ARG A 502 10.19 16.52 -34.71
C ARG A 502 11.68 16.21 -34.84
N PRO A 503 12.34 16.55 -35.97
CA PRO A 503 11.72 16.94 -37.25
C PRO A 503 10.88 15.81 -37.85
N PHE A 504 9.94 16.13 -38.75
CA PHE A 504 8.95 15.19 -39.30
C PHE A 504 9.59 13.94 -39.96
N LYS A 505 10.80 14.09 -40.52
CA LYS A 505 11.61 12.98 -41.06
C LYS A 505 11.97 11.88 -40.04
N LEU A 506 11.89 12.18 -38.74
CA LEU A 506 12.12 11.25 -37.63
C LEU A 506 10.84 10.95 -36.83
N GLU A 507 9.65 11.43 -37.24
CA GLU A 507 8.42 11.28 -36.46
C GLU A 507 8.15 9.78 -36.15
N LYS A 508 7.79 9.49 -34.89
CA LYS A 508 7.54 8.15 -34.34
C LYS A 508 8.76 7.22 -34.27
N GLN A 509 9.97 7.67 -34.60
CA GLN A 509 11.19 6.91 -34.29
C GLN A 509 11.47 6.98 -32.78
N LYS A 510 11.96 5.88 -32.18
CA LYS A 510 12.32 5.86 -30.76
C LYS A 510 13.64 6.56 -30.54
N ILE A 511 13.73 7.40 -29.50
CA ILE A 511 14.98 8.15 -29.20
C ILE A 511 16.17 7.21 -29.01
N MET A 512 15.97 6.05 -28.37
CA MET A 512 17.04 5.07 -28.11
C MET A 512 17.53 4.33 -29.36
N GLU A 513 16.79 4.38 -30.47
CA GLU A 513 17.15 3.74 -31.75
C GLU A 513 17.82 4.72 -32.74
N LEU A 514 17.98 6.01 -32.37
CA LEU A 514 18.55 7.04 -33.24
C LEU A 514 20.07 6.89 -33.46
N GLU A 515 20.49 7.08 -34.71
CA GLU A 515 21.89 7.26 -35.09
C GLU A 515 22.37 8.69 -34.79
N VAL A 516 23.02 8.89 -33.64
CA VAL A 516 23.40 10.22 -33.11
C VAL A 516 24.26 11.06 -34.05
N ASP A 517 25.07 10.44 -34.91
CA ASP A 517 25.99 11.15 -35.82
C ASP A 517 25.28 11.67 -37.09
N LYS A 518 24.05 11.21 -37.35
CA LYS A 518 23.18 11.70 -38.45
C LYS A 518 22.25 12.83 -38.01
N LEU A 519 22.26 13.23 -36.73
CA LEU A 519 21.38 14.25 -36.19
C LEU A 519 21.92 15.67 -36.48
N GLU A 520 21.06 16.48 -37.07
CA GLU A 520 21.32 17.87 -37.44
C GLU A 520 20.69 18.83 -36.42
N ASN A 521 21.09 20.10 -36.43
CA ASN A 521 20.37 21.14 -35.69
C ASN A 521 18.98 21.33 -36.31
N TYR A 522 17.96 21.59 -35.50
CA TYR A 522 16.61 21.80 -36.00
C TYR A 522 16.51 23.06 -36.87
N ASP A 523 15.91 22.90 -38.04
CA ASP A 523 15.63 23.98 -38.99
C ASP A 523 14.15 23.93 -39.37
N PRO A 524 13.30 24.81 -38.78
CA PRO A 524 11.87 24.85 -39.08
C PRO A 524 11.57 25.08 -40.58
N SER A 525 12.49 25.69 -41.34
CA SER A 525 12.32 25.92 -42.77
C SER A 525 12.52 24.67 -43.63
N LYS A 526 12.90 23.53 -43.01
CA LYS A 526 13.05 22.21 -43.63
C LYS A 526 12.10 21.16 -43.02
N ASP A 527 11.30 21.54 -42.03
CA ASP A 527 10.37 20.65 -41.32
C ASP A 527 9.01 20.57 -42.03
N PHE A 528 8.99 19.97 -43.22
CA PHE A 528 7.77 19.82 -44.01
C PHE A 528 7.10 18.46 -43.78
N THR A 529 5.77 18.48 -43.66
CA THR A 529 4.93 17.27 -43.57
C THR A 529 4.76 16.54 -44.91
N THR A 530 5.16 17.18 -46.01
CA THR A 530 5.17 16.62 -47.36
C THR A 530 6.59 16.53 -47.87
N LEU A 531 6.96 15.40 -48.49
CA LEU A 531 8.20 15.34 -49.28
C LEU A 531 8.21 16.48 -50.30
N PRO A 532 9.37 17.13 -50.53
CA PRO A 532 9.46 18.18 -51.54
C PRO A 532 9.07 17.61 -52.91
N PRO A 533 8.37 18.38 -53.76
CA PRO A 533 7.91 17.87 -55.05
C PRO A 533 9.10 17.39 -55.87
N ALA A 534 9.10 16.11 -56.22
CA ALA A 534 10.15 15.51 -57.04
C ALA A 534 10.23 16.29 -58.36
N THR A 535 11.44 16.78 -58.70
CA THR A 535 11.68 17.51 -59.94
C THR A 535 11.45 16.57 -61.10
N THR A 536 10.36 16.78 -61.86
CA THR A 536 9.91 15.85 -62.89
C THR A 536 10.86 15.83 -64.09
N SER A 537 11.88 14.98 -64.05
CA SER A 537 12.49 14.43 -65.27
C SER A 537 11.55 13.34 -65.79
N MET A 538 10.77 13.66 -66.83
CA MET A 538 9.96 12.68 -67.54
C MET A 538 10.88 11.71 -68.30
N GLU A 539 10.89 10.44 -67.88
CA GLU A 539 11.10 9.32 -68.79
C GLU A 539 9.80 8.50 -68.86
N ILE A 540 9.38 8.21 -70.08
CA ILE A 540 8.15 7.49 -70.40
C ILE A 540 8.53 6.04 -70.66
N ILE A 541 7.99 5.10 -69.87
CA ILE A 541 7.94 3.67 -70.22
C ILE A 541 6.52 3.16 -69.94
N GLU A 542 6.07 2.23 -70.78
CA GLU A 542 4.66 1.91 -71.06
C GLU A 542 3.94 1.09 -69.98
N SER A 543 2.61 1.07 -70.09
CA SER A 543 1.70 0.33 -69.21
C SER A 543 1.69 -1.17 -69.46
N THR A 544 1.54 -1.96 -68.40
CA THR A 544 0.82 -3.24 -68.45
C THR A 544 -0.28 -3.27 -67.40
N THR A 545 -1.52 -3.42 -67.85
CA THR A 545 -2.71 -3.58 -67.00
C THR A 545 -2.86 -5.01 -66.51
N GLU A 546 -3.05 -5.22 -65.22
CA GLU A 546 -3.73 -6.41 -64.68
C GLU A 546 -4.95 -5.99 -63.86
N ALA A 547 -5.99 -6.82 -63.88
CA ALA A 547 -7.32 -6.47 -63.43
C ALA A 547 -7.50 -6.66 -61.91
N PHE A 548 -8.10 -5.67 -61.25
CA PHE A 548 -8.52 -5.78 -59.85
C PHE A 548 -9.84 -6.56 -59.79
N ASN A 549 -9.83 -7.74 -59.16
CA ASN A 549 -11.01 -8.59 -59.09
C ASN A 549 -11.93 -8.18 -57.93
N ILE A 550 -13.24 -8.16 -58.15
CA ILE A 550 -14.24 -7.69 -57.18
C ILE A 550 -14.91 -8.91 -56.55
N GLU A 551 -14.47 -9.32 -55.36
CA GLU A 551 -15.19 -10.38 -54.62
C GLU A 551 -15.20 -10.26 -53.08
N ASP A 552 -14.44 -9.34 -52.45
CA ASP A 552 -14.44 -9.13 -50.99
C ASP A 552 -15.14 -7.83 -50.54
N ILE A 553 -16.27 -7.48 -51.18
CA ILE A 553 -17.24 -6.53 -50.62
C ILE A 553 -18.56 -7.27 -50.38
N THR A 554 -18.82 -7.64 -49.12
CA THR A 554 -20.20 -7.86 -48.64
C THR A 554 -20.41 -7.14 -47.32
N ILE A 555 -21.42 -6.27 -47.29
CA ILE A 555 -21.86 -5.52 -46.11
C ILE A 555 -22.91 -6.36 -45.38
N LEU A 556 -22.83 -6.41 -44.04
CA LEU A 556 -23.96 -6.80 -43.20
C LEU A 556 -24.18 -5.76 -42.10
N ALA A 557 -25.42 -5.28 -42.01
CA ALA A 557 -25.90 -4.41 -40.94
C ALA A 557 -26.78 -5.22 -39.97
N GLY A 558 -26.77 -4.91 -38.67
CA GLY A 558 -27.71 -5.52 -37.73
C GLY A 558 -27.42 -5.32 -36.24
N ASN A 559 -28.13 -4.36 -35.63
CA ASN A 559 -28.67 -4.32 -34.26
C ASN A 559 -27.90 -4.83 -33.02
N SER A 560 -27.64 -3.86 -32.14
CA SER A 560 -28.04 -3.78 -30.71
C SER A 560 -27.58 -4.77 -29.63
N THR A 561 -27.51 -4.20 -28.42
CA THR A 561 -27.46 -4.79 -27.06
C THR A 561 -26.17 -5.48 -26.59
N ASP A 562 -25.66 -4.92 -25.50
CA ASP A 562 -24.88 -5.51 -24.41
C ASP A 562 -23.72 -6.46 -24.72
N ASP A 563 -22.48 -5.99 -24.47
CA ASP A 563 -21.58 -6.77 -23.62
C ASP A 563 -20.54 -5.89 -22.89
N LEU A 564 -20.94 -5.39 -21.72
CA LEU A 564 -20.05 -4.71 -20.76
C LEU A 564 -19.30 -5.74 -19.89
N THR A 565 -18.67 -6.76 -20.49
CA THR A 565 -17.74 -7.65 -19.77
C THR A 565 -16.69 -8.27 -20.69
N LYS A 566 -15.47 -7.71 -20.73
CA LYS A 566 -14.28 -8.47 -21.16
C LYS A 566 -13.05 -8.11 -20.35
N SER A 567 -12.54 -9.12 -19.65
CA SER A 567 -11.29 -9.07 -18.89
C SER A 567 -10.11 -8.73 -19.82
N LEU A 568 -9.30 -7.74 -19.43
CA LEU A 568 -8.04 -7.40 -20.07
C LEU A 568 -6.86 -8.02 -19.30
N THR A 569 -6.80 -9.35 -19.27
CA THR A 569 -5.53 -10.06 -19.09
C THR A 569 -4.77 -10.01 -20.40
N LYS A 570 -3.99 -8.95 -20.62
CA LYS A 570 -2.90 -8.94 -21.59
C LYS A 570 -1.58 -9.01 -20.82
N GLU A 571 -1.01 -10.19 -20.76
CA GLU A 571 0.39 -10.38 -20.40
C GLU A 571 1.30 -9.90 -21.54
N ASP A 572 2.42 -9.27 -21.17
CA ASP A 572 3.70 -9.24 -21.91
C ASP A 572 3.71 -8.99 -23.43
N ASP A 573 3.65 -7.71 -23.83
CA ASP A 573 4.40 -7.19 -25.00
C ASP A 573 5.47 -6.15 -24.57
N ASP A 574 5.69 -5.97 -23.26
CA ASP A 574 6.60 -4.95 -22.67
C ASP A 574 8.07 -5.38 -22.59
N LYS A 575 8.65 -5.83 -23.72
CA LYS A 575 10.10 -6.10 -23.82
C LYS A 575 10.79 -5.15 -24.81
N PRO A 576 11.78 -4.34 -24.37
CA PRO A 576 12.58 -3.55 -25.28
C PRO A 576 13.45 -4.46 -26.17
N MET A 577 13.86 -3.96 -27.33
CA MET A 577 14.62 -4.70 -28.36
C MET A 577 16.02 -5.16 -27.93
N TYR A 578 16.42 -4.91 -26.67
CA TYR A 578 17.65 -5.40 -26.04
C TYR A 578 17.35 -6.41 -24.93
N ASN A 579 16.57 -7.45 -25.26
CA ASN A 579 16.41 -8.63 -24.43
C ASN A 579 17.61 -9.58 -24.59
N ILE A 580 18.62 -9.45 -23.72
CA ILE A 580 19.85 -10.26 -23.78
C ILE A 580 19.65 -11.71 -23.26
N ASN A 581 18.44 -12.08 -22.81
CA ASN A 581 18.11 -13.46 -22.43
C ASN A 581 17.54 -14.29 -23.59
N ALA A 582 17.63 -13.79 -24.84
CA ALA A 582 17.09 -14.42 -26.04
C ALA A 582 18.17 -15.02 -26.99
N VAL A 583 19.12 -15.80 -26.45
CA VAL A 583 19.84 -16.82 -27.24
C VAL A 583 19.88 -18.14 -26.47
N SER A 584 18.96 -19.04 -26.79
CA SER A 584 19.18 -20.50 -26.65
C SER A 584 20.18 -20.93 -27.74
N LYS A 585 21.01 -21.97 -27.63
CA LYS A 585 20.84 -23.26 -26.96
C LYS A 585 22.21 -23.97 -26.89
N ASP A 586 22.27 -25.07 -26.12
CA ASP A 586 23.21 -26.19 -26.20
C ASP A 586 24.42 -26.08 -27.16
N ASN A 587 25.63 -25.98 -26.59
CA ASN A 587 26.70 -26.96 -26.77
C ASN A 587 27.90 -26.65 -25.86
N GLN A 588 28.27 -27.59 -24.98
CA GLN A 588 29.59 -27.57 -24.34
C GLN A 588 30.66 -27.97 -25.37
N PRO A 589 31.92 -27.54 -25.16
CA PRO A 589 32.84 -28.48 -24.52
C PRO A 589 33.63 -27.91 -23.33
N THR A 590 34.11 -28.84 -22.51
CA THR A 590 34.93 -28.68 -21.31
C THR A 590 36.28 -27.98 -21.54
N ASN A 591 36.67 -26.99 -20.70
CA ASN A 591 37.63 -27.19 -19.59
C ASN A 591 38.17 -25.89 -18.92
N SER A 592 38.35 -25.98 -17.59
CA SER A 592 39.37 -25.34 -16.72
C SER A 592 39.81 -23.87 -16.90
N GLY A 593 39.80 -23.09 -15.78
CA GLY A 593 40.85 -22.06 -15.56
C GLY A 593 40.52 -20.85 -14.67
N LEU A 594 40.86 -20.92 -13.38
CA LEU A 594 41.15 -19.83 -12.41
C LEU A 594 40.24 -18.58 -12.30
N VAL A 595 39.72 -18.36 -11.09
CA VAL A 595 39.14 -17.08 -10.59
C VAL A 595 40.18 -16.34 -9.73
N PRO A 596 40.29 -14.99 -9.76
CA PRO A 596 41.28 -14.25 -8.95
C PRO A 596 40.90 -14.11 -7.45
N TRP A 597 41.83 -14.45 -6.55
CA TRP A 597 41.59 -14.60 -5.10
C TRP A 597 41.63 -13.31 -4.25
N GLN A 598 41.57 -12.12 -4.84
CA GLN A 598 41.85 -10.88 -4.10
C GLN A 598 40.63 -10.21 -3.42
N GLY A 599 39.41 -10.37 -3.95
CA GLY A 599 38.20 -9.80 -3.33
C GLY A 599 37.74 -10.51 -2.04
N LEU A 600 38.02 -11.81 -1.92
CA LEU A 600 37.49 -12.65 -0.85
C LEU A 600 38.17 -12.40 0.51
N LEU A 601 39.45 -11.99 0.51
CA LEU A 601 40.18 -11.66 1.73
C LEU A 601 39.64 -10.40 2.42
N ILE A 602 39.29 -9.35 1.66
CA ILE A 602 38.82 -8.07 2.20
C ILE A 602 37.48 -8.26 2.94
N VAL A 603 36.54 -9.01 2.35
CA VAL A 603 35.25 -9.31 2.97
C VAL A 603 35.41 -10.17 4.22
N VAL A 604 36.31 -11.17 4.22
CA VAL A 604 36.57 -12.00 5.40
C VAL A 604 37.17 -11.19 6.55
N PHE A 605 38.10 -10.26 6.27
CA PHE A 605 38.65 -9.38 7.30
C PHE A 605 37.61 -8.39 7.85
N ALA A 606 36.76 -7.81 7.00
CA ALA A 606 35.69 -6.90 7.45
C ALA A 606 34.62 -7.60 8.30
N VAL A 607 34.23 -8.83 7.95
CA VAL A 607 33.27 -9.62 8.76
C VAL A 607 33.91 -10.05 10.08
N ALA A 608 35.20 -10.41 10.09
CA ALA A 608 35.90 -10.78 11.31
C ALA A 608 36.03 -9.62 12.31
N THR A 609 36.33 -8.40 11.86
CA THR A 609 36.45 -7.22 12.75
C THR A 609 35.12 -6.84 13.38
N VAL A 610 34.01 -6.87 12.62
CA VAL A 610 32.66 -6.61 13.14
C VAL A 610 32.26 -7.64 14.21
N ILE A 611 32.54 -8.94 13.97
CA ILE A 611 32.25 -10.00 14.95
C ILE A 611 33.08 -9.81 16.24
N ILE A 612 34.37 -9.48 16.12
CA ILE A 612 35.24 -9.24 17.29
C ILE A 612 34.75 -8.02 18.09
N LEU A 613 34.40 -6.92 17.44
CA LEU A 613 33.84 -5.73 18.09
C LEU A 613 32.50 -6.04 18.79
N GLY A 614 31.60 -6.79 18.13
CA GLY A 614 30.34 -7.23 18.75
C GLY A 614 30.56 -8.09 20.00
N ILE A 615 31.52 -9.02 19.97
CA ILE A 615 31.88 -9.84 21.14
C ILE A 615 32.46 -8.97 22.28
N ILE A 616 33.28 -7.96 21.97
CA ILE A 616 33.83 -7.03 22.96
C ILE A 616 32.70 -6.20 23.62
N VAL A 617 31.78 -5.66 22.83
CA VAL A 617 30.63 -4.89 23.34
C VAL A 617 29.73 -5.76 24.22
N VAL A 618 29.34 -6.94 23.76
CA VAL A 618 28.52 -7.89 24.55
C VAL A 618 29.24 -8.30 25.85
N LYS A 619 30.55 -8.54 25.79
CA LYS A 619 31.34 -8.90 26.98
C LYS A 619 31.44 -7.74 27.97
N LYS A 620 31.51 -6.48 27.50
CA LYS A 620 31.50 -5.29 28.36
C LYS A 620 30.13 -5.07 29.01
N VAL A 621 29.05 -5.05 28.23
CA VAL A 621 27.67 -4.93 28.74
C VAL A 621 27.35 -6.01 29.78
N ARG A 622 27.80 -7.26 29.54
CA ARG A 622 27.62 -8.37 30.48
C ARG A 622 28.47 -8.26 31.76
N ASN A 623 29.57 -7.51 31.73
CA ASN A 623 30.37 -7.20 32.91
C ASN A 623 29.73 -6.06 33.72
N ASP A 624 29.26 -5.01 33.05
CA ASP A 624 28.58 -3.87 33.69
C ASP A 624 27.27 -4.32 34.37
N LEU A 625 26.49 -5.20 33.71
CA LEU A 625 25.32 -5.86 34.31
C LEU A 625 25.66 -6.83 35.46
N LYS A 626 26.86 -7.40 35.50
CA LYS A 626 27.31 -8.24 36.63
C LYS A 626 27.71 -7.42 37.86
N ASN A 627 28.19 -6.19 37.65
CA ASN A 627 28.58 -5.28 38.71
C ASN A 627 27.39 -4.55 39.36
N GLN A 628 26.19 -4.62 38.75
CA GLN A 628 24.94 -4.20 39.37
C GLN A 628 24.22 -5.37 40.05
N LYS A 629 24.63 -5.71 41.28
CA LYS A 629 23.82 -6.53 42.19
C LYS A 629 23.68 -5.92 43.58
N ILE A 630 22.47 -5.40 43.81
CA ILE A 630 21.64 -5.58 45.03
C ILE A 630 22.26 -5.10 46.36
N HIS A 631 21.69 -4.02 46.90
CA HIS A 631 21.41 -3.94 48.34
C HIS A 631 19.92 -4.29 48.58
N PRO A 632 19.56 -5.01 49.66
CA PRO A 632 18.16 -5.38 49.93
C PRO A 632 17.35 -4.21 50.49
N ALA A 633 16.07 -4.16 50.17
CA ALA A 633 15.13 -3.22 50.79
C ALA A 633 14.86 -3.59 52.25
N VAL A 634 14.93 -2.60 53.14
CA VAL A 634 14.46 -2.66 54.53
C VAL A 634 13.57 -1.44 54.73
N SER A 635 12.32 -1.65 55.17
CA SER A 635 11.46 -0.60 55.73
C SER A 635 11.78 -0.45 57.23
N PRO A 636 11.53 0.70 57.90
CA PRO A 636 10.16 1.19 58.09
C PRO A 636 9.98 2.74 58.23
N ASN A 637 8.72 3.09 58.49
CA ASN A 637 8.10 4.34 58.96
C ASN A 637 8.92 5.45 59.67
N THR A 638 8.23 6.61 59.73
CA THR A 638 8.12 7.59 60.85
C THR A 638 9.11 8.78 60.97
N THR A 639 8.55 9.97 60.65
CA THR A 639 8.56 11.24 61.44
C THR A 639 9.84 12.03 61.78
N THR A 640 9.74 13.32 61.42
CA THR A 640 10.13 14.54 62.19
C THR A 640 11.59 15.03 62.32
N LYS A 641 11.75 16.29 61.85
CA LYS A 641 12.37 17.47 62.50
C LYS A 641 13.91 17.65 62.61
N VAL A 642 14.35 18.71 61.90
CA VAL A 642 15.00 19.94 62.42
C VAL A 642 16.51 19.91 62.82
N GLN A 643 17.25 20.83 62.17
CA GLN A 643 18.50 21.55 62.55
C GLN A 643 19.77 20.75 62.93
N HIS A 644 20.90 21.06 62.28
CA HIS A 644 21.80 22.13 62.75
C HIS A 644 22.89 22.52 61.72
N HIS A 645 23.23 23.81 61.66
CA HIS A 645 24.53 24.36 61.20
C HIS A 645 25.44 24.55 62.43
N PRO A 646 26.79 24.51 62.30
CA PRO A 646 27.58 25.76 62.13
C PRO A 646 28.88 25.63 61.26
N VAL A 647 29.17 26.59 60.35
CA VAL A 647 30.08 27.78 60.47
C VAL A 647 31.59 27.56 60.20
N ASN A 648 32.09 28.17 59.10
CA ASN A 648 33.31 29.02 58.98
C ASN A 648 33.57 29.32 57.47
N LEU A 649 33.41 30.56 56.97
CA LEU A 649 34.28 31.76 57.08
C LEU A 649 35.45 31.81 56.07
N ARG A 650 35.31 32.62 55.00
CA ARG A 650 36.17 33.77 54.68
C ARG A 650 35.66 34.59 53.47
N GLU A 651 35.63 35.91 53.68
CA GLU A 651 36.09 37.03 52.82
C GLU A 651 35.67 37.11 51.33
N MET A 652 35.44 38.26 50.71
CA MET A 652 34.92 39.61 51.03
C MET A 652 35.02 40.42 49.71
N ASP A 653 34.43 41.62 49.70
CA ASP A 653 34.46 42.65 48.64
C ASP A 653 33.67 42.34 47.33
N ASP A 654 32.95 43.29 46.72
CA ASP A 654 32.90 44.74 47.01
C ASP A 654 31.54 45.42 46.71
N THR A 655 31.30 46.55 47.41
CA THR A 655 30.41 47.72 47.16
C THR A 655 28.97 47.53 46.63
N ASN A 656 27.92 47.84 47.41
CA ASN A 656 27.32 49.19 47.68
C ASN A 656 26.65 49.82 46.41
N ASP A 657 25.48 50.46 46.39
CA ASP A 657 24.49 50.94 47.39
C ASP A 657 23.23 51.44 46.60
N ARG A 658 22.05 51.87 47.12
CA ARG A 658 21.52 52.10 48.48
C ARG A 658 19.97 51.96 48.50
N ARG A 659 19.42 51.91 49.72
CA ARG A 659 18.04 52.21 50.22
C ARG A 659 17.25 53.25 49.38
N ARG A 660 15.89 53.32 49.43
CA ARG A 660 15.07 53.40 50.67
C ARG A 660 13.54 53.34 50.43
N ASP A 661 12.84 52.74 51.39
CA ASP A 661 11.51 53.03 51.96
C ASP A 661 10.40 53.74 51.13
N SER A 662 9.34 52.95 50.87
CA SER A 662 7.93 53.20 51.29
C SER A 662 7.09 54.40 50.82
N THR A 663 5.81 54.04 50.59
CA THR A 663 4.55 54.75 50.92
C THR A 663 3.91 55.78 49.97
N ILE A 664 2.59 55.51 49.79
CA ILE A 664 1.45 56.41 49.62
C ILE A 664 0.98 56.76 48.19
N GLN A 665 -0.35 56.62 48.05
CA GLN A 665 -1.21 56.91 46.91
C GLN A 665 -1.25 58.41 46.58
N ILE A 666 -1.73 58.76 45.38
CA ILE A 666 -3.04 59.44 45.17
C ILE A 666 -3.25 59.71 43.67
N ASN A 667 -4.51 59.61 43.23
CA ASN A 667 -5.08 59.81 41.88
C ASN A 667 -4.80 58.70 40.86
#